data_AF-A0A534ALJ5-F1
#
_entry.id   AF-A0A534ALJ5-F1
#
_cell.length_a   1.000
_cell.length_b   1.000
_cell.length_c   1.000
_cell.angle_alpha   90.00
_cell.angle_beta   90.00
_cell.angle_gamma   90.00
#
_symmetry.space_group_name_H-M   'P 1'
#
loop_
_entity.id
_entity.type
_entity.pdbx_description
1 polymer ?
#
loop_
_entity_poly.entity_id
_entity_poly.type
_entity_poly.pdbx_seq_one_letter_code
_entity_poly.pdbx_strand_id
1 'polypeptide(L)'
;MYRLLVGLLSFAVLLVVTTCRDDQSFRVPTAVSRPPAADLAAGTGPVTLVGAGNIAVCGQPGAAATALLLDSIPGTVFATGDNAYDKGTVTQYNTCYGVTWGRQKARTQPALGDLDYKTANASGYFGYFGAAAGDTKQGYYSYDSGAWHIVVLNSGSPSLVPTTATSAQVQWLKADLAAHPAHCTLAYWHHPLFDSKDNPNANIRPLWDVLYAAGVDVVVNAHYGFYERFAPQTPAGVADPAGGIREFVAGTVGAVVTPFGTVRPNSEVRNSGTFGVLNLTLGDGSYSWQFVPVAGKTFTDSGTTACHGARPTVNAGPDLTTNPGDTVTLSASFSDPDPSDGPWGYTVNWGDGTSSTGSTPSQTAPISAAHVYSTVASFRVPVTVTNSGGISGMDTVAVTVVAPPVLVGAGDIADCTRNQDSLTANLMDTIPGTVFADGDNAYPDGSSTVYKNCYNPTWGRFKARTKPVPGNHDYLTSGASGYFTYFGSAAGASGKGYYSYDLGTWHVVALNSNIAMNVGSPQEVWLKADLAKSTKRCTLAYWHHPLFSSGNEGAHPETQPLFQDLYDAGAEVVVVGHDHDYERFAPQSPNGVADSLHGIREIVAGTGGAGLFTAHAPVANSEALNDNTNGVLKLTLHTSGYTWKFLPIPGKTFTDEGSGSCHDALSGANHPPAAAPGGPYTGTEGVAVTFDGSGSSDPDGDALVYAWTFGDGATGTGVAPSHTYVGGGAYTVTLTVTDARGASSAPDTTTATIANAAPVVNAGPPQTVNVGSAVTLNATFTDGVNDGPWAFGIDWGDGSPPTSGSTSTPGSITSTHVYSVAGVNTVRVTVTDNFGAAGSGTTTVTATSQVVTLVGAGNIARCDRINDEATATLLDNIAGTVFALGDAAFPNGTLANYQNCYDPSWGRHKARTYPVTGNHEYDSSATAFGYVSYWGTSYSGVLGGDPSQGYYSYDLGAWHIIVLNSNNAFVSTAVGSPQETWLQSDLAATTKQCVLAMWHSPRFYSTTSSSFFPTGSVRPFWVDLYAAGAELILNAHMQDYERFAPQTPDGAADPTNGIREIIVGTGGGGLDAPNTLITANSEVQISGVYGVLKLTLGDGSYSWQFIPVAGQTGTDSGSGTCH
;
A
#
# COMPACT_ATOMS: atom_id res chain seq x y z
N MET A 1 -47.55 41.44 -3.16
CA MET A 1 -48.64 42.20 -3.83
C MET A 1 -48.58 41.84 -5.31
N TYR A 2 -49.60 41.34 -6.03
CA TYR A 2 -51.02 40.99 -5.78
C TYR A 2 -51.22 39.47 -6.07
N ARG A 3 -51.88 38.65 -5.23
CA ARG A 3 -53.32 38.21 -5.26
C ARG A 3 -53.80 37.65 -6.62
N LEU A 4 -54.55 36.54 -6.77
CA LEU A 4 -55.42 35.71 -5.88
C LEU A 4 -54.98 34.21 -5.95
N LEU A 5 -55.13 33.27 -4.99
CA LEU A 5 -56.22 32.77 -4.12
C LEU A 5 -57.30 31.82 -4.75
N VAL A 6 -57.16 30.50 -4.42
CA VAL A 6 -58.17 29.53 -3.89
C VAL A 6 -59.36 29.10 -4.79
N GLY A 7 -59.80 27.83 -4.93
CA GLY A 7 -59.47 26.49 -4.37
C GLY A 7 -60.16 25.38 -5.23
N LEU A 8 -60.51 24.14 -4.82
CA LEU A 8 -60.31 23.29 -3.62
C LEU A 8 -60.87 21.85 -3.87
N LEU A 9 -60.21 20.76 -3.39
CA LEU A 9 -60.68 19.33 -3.29
C LEU A 9 -60.95 18.55 -4.63
N SER A 10 -60.68 17.24 -4.80
CA SER A 10 -60.21 16.15 -3.92
C SER A 10 -59.64 14.94 -4.71
N PHE A 11 -59.04 13.98 -3.98
CA PHE A 11 -58.57 12.62 -4.34
C PHE A 11 -57.17 12.44 -4.95
N ALA A 12 -56.51 11.37 -4.48
CA ALA A 12 -55.11 11.03 -4.73
C ALA A 12 -54.97 9.93 -5.80
N VAL A 13 -53.80 9.84 -6.42
CA VAL A 13 -52.90 8.66 -6.42
C VAL A 13 -51.62 8.99 -7.22
N LEU A 14 -50.49 8.84 -6.54
CA LEU A 14 -49.16 8.42 -7.00
C LEU A 14 -48.93 8.25 -8.53
N LEU A 15 -48.16 9.15 -9.16
CA LEU A 15 -46.95 8.75 -9.92
C LEU A 15 -45.99 9.92 -10.22
N VAL A 16 -44.70 9.57 -10.30
CA VAL A 16 -43.55 10.41 -10.65
C VAL A 16 -43.66 10.97 -12.08
N VAL A 17 -43.48 12.29 -12.26
CA VAL A 17 -42.57 12.94 -13.23
C VAL A 17 -42.36 14.40 -12.79
N THR A 18 -41.16 14.77 -12.35
CA THR A 18 -40.68 16.16 -12.38
C THR A 18 -39.78 16.36 -13.58
N THR A 19 -40.24 17.15 -14.54
CA THR A 19 -39.39 17.72 -15.58
C THR A 19 -38.67 18.95 -15.05
N CYS A 20 -37.38 19.07 -15.33
CA CYS A 20 -36.70 20.36 -15.40
C CYS A 20 -35.84 20.38 -16.66
N ARG A 21 -36.02 21.43 -17.47
CA ARG A 21 -35.18 21.73 -18.62
C ARG A 21 -33.92 22.44 -18.17
N ASP A 22 -32.85 22.11 -18.87
CA ASP A 22 -31.67 22.92 -19.21
C ASP A 22 -31.68 24.38 -18.73
N ASP A 23 -30.58 24.80 -18.09
CA ASP A 23 -29.71 25.74 -18.80
C ASP A 23 -28.21 25.50 -18.56
N GLN A 24 -27.42 25.85 -19.56
CA GLN A 24 -25.97 25.74 -19.76
C GLN A 24 -25.07 25.39 -18.55
N SER A 25 -24.46 24.19 -18.59
CA SER A 25 -23.08 24.00 -18.09
C SER A 25 -22.28 23.16 -19.07
N PHE A 26 -21.04 23.57 -19.36
CA PHE A 26 -20.16 22.92 -20.32
C PHE A 26 -19.56 21.66 -19.67
N ARG A 27 -20.31 20.54 -19.69
CA ARG A 27 -19.81 19.26 -19.17
C ARG A 27 -18.68 18.74 -20.07
N VAL A 28 -17.47 18.70 -19.51
CA VAL A 28 -16.39 17.84 -19.99
C VAL A 28 -16.94 16.40 -20.04
N PRO A 29 -16.69 15.61 -21.11
CA PRO A 29 -17.13 14.22 -21.15
C PRO A 29 -16.50 13.43 -20.00
N THR A 30 -17.32 12.75 -19.21
CA THR A 30 -16.86 11.76 -18.24
C THR A 30 -16.08 10.64 -18.95
N ALA A 31 -14.93 10.25 -18.39
CA ALA A 31 -14.12 9.17 -18.94
C ALA A 31 -14.96 7.90 -19.13
N VAL A 32 -14.92 7.33 -20.33
CA VAL A 32 -15.61 6.07 -20.66
C VAL A 32 -14.57 4.95 -20.52
N SER A 33 -14.35 4.48 -19.31
CA SER A 33 -13.60 3.25 -19.09
C SER A 33 -14.36 2.06 -19.69
N ARG A 34 -13.65 1.23 -20.46
CA ARG A 34 -14.24 0.06 -21.13
C ARG A 34 -13.77 -1.21 -20.42
N PRO A 35 -14.67 -2.09 -19.95
CA PRO A 35 -14.24 -3.40 -19.48
C PRO A 35 -13.62 -4.23 -20.62
N PRO A 36 -12.71 -5.18 -20.31
CA PRO A 36 -12.07 -6.01 -21.32
C PRO A 36 -13.08 -6.78 -22.18
N ALA A 37 -12.63 -7.21 -23.36
CA ALA A 37 -13.43 -8.12 -24.18
C ALA A 37 -13.76 -9.39 -23.37
N ALA A 38 -14.98 -9.90 -23.54
CA ALA A 38 -15.43 -11.06 -22.79
C ALA A 38 -14.45 -12.24 -22.91
N ASP A 39 -14.29 -12.96 -21.80
CA ASP A 39 -13.46 -14.17 -21.64
C ASP A 39 -11.97 -13.99 -21.23
N LEU A 40 -11.67 -12.96 -20.42
CA LEU A 40 -10.64 -13.05 -19.36
C LEU A 40 -11.16 -12.38 -18.08
N ALA A 41 -11.40 -13.18 -17.04
CA ALA A 41 -11.69 -12.66 -15.70
C ALA A 41 -10.44 -12.01 -15.08
N ALA A 42 -10.62 -11.16 -14.07
CA ALA A 42 -9.55 -10.54 -13.32
C ALA A 42 -8.73 -11.59 -12.53
N GLY A 43 -7.73 -12.17 -13.18
CA GLY A 43 -6.73 -13.03 -12.57
C GLY A 43 -5.54 -12.23 -12.05
N THR A 44 -5.09 -12.53 -10.83
CA THR A 44 -3.92 -11.92 -10.20
C THR A 44 -2.63 -12.55 -10.75
N GLY A 45 -2.21 -12.14 -11.94
CA GLY A 45 -0.99 -12.63 -12.56
C GLY A 45 -0.57 -11.84 -13.81
N PRO A 46 0.67 -12.04 -14.32
CA PRO A 46 1.24 -11.19 -15.36
C PRO A 46 0.46 -11.24 -16.68
N VAL A 47 0.14 -10.08 -17.24
CA VAL A 47 -0.54 -9.96 -18.54
C VAL A 47 0.46 -9.79 -19.68
N THR A 48 0.11 -10.23 -20.89
CA THR A 48 0.99 -10.15 -22.06
C THR A 48 0.42 -9.20 -23.11
N LEU A 49 1.24 -8.27 -23.58
CA LEU A 49 0.98 -7.36 -24.71
C LEU A 49 1.98 -7.66 -25.83
N VAL A 50 1.50 -8.04 -27.01
CA VAL A 50 2.37 -8.39 -28.15
C VAL A 50 1.96 -7.63 -29.42
N GLY A 51 2.90 -7.03 -30.13
CA GLY A 51 2.55 -6.12 -31.21
C GLY A 51 3.70 -5.50 -31.99
N ALA A 52 3.34 -4.61 -32.91
CA ALA A 52 4.24 -3.83 -33.77
C ALA A 52 3.43 -2.69 -34.44
N GLY A 53 4.06 -1.91 -35.32
CA GLY A 53 3.38 -0.99 -36.23
C GLY A 53 3.79 -1.19 -37.70
N ASN A 54 3.22 -0.37 -38.59
CA ASN A 54 3.41 -0.43 -40.04
C ASN A 54 2.90 -1.76 -40.64
N ILE A 55 1.70 -2.17 -40.24
CA ILE A 55 1.18 -3.54 -40.43
C ILE A 55 0.46 -3.72 -41.79
N ALA A 56 0.43 -4.98 -42.26
CA ALA A 56 -0.43 -5.48 -43.33
C ALA A 56 -0.29 -4.78 -44.71
N VAL A 57 0.94 -4.60 -45.17
CA VAL A 57 1.21 -4.27 -46.57
C VAL A 57 0.74 -5.40 -47.49
N CYS A 58 -0.14 -5.06 -48.43
CA CYS A 58 -0.71 -6.00 -49.38
C CYS A 58 0.37 -6.73 -50.20
N GLY A 59 0.32 -8.06 -50.21
CA GLY A 59 1.24 -8.90 -51.00
C GLY A 59 2.67 -9.03 -50.44
N GLN A 60 3.00 -8.45 -49.29
CA GLN A 60 4.32 -8.59 -48.68
C GLN A 60 4.42 -9.83 -47.77
N PRO A 61 5.36 -10.76 -48.00
CA PRO A 61 5.50 -11.97 -47.17
C PRO A 61 5.76 -11.68 -45.68
N GLY A 62 6.43 -10.55 -45.38
CA GLY A 62 6.75 -10.16 -44.00
C GLY A 62 5.51 -9.95 -43.12
N ALA A 63 4.41 -9.44 -43.68
CA ALA A 63 3.17 -9.22 -42.91
C ALA A 63 2.45 -10.53 -42.53
N ALA A 64 2.55 -11.56 -43.37
CA ALA A 64 2.05 -12.89 -43.03
C ALA A 64 2.96 -13.59 -42.01
N ALA A 65 4.28 -13.43 -42.14
CA ALA A 65 5.26 -14.04 -41.25
C ALA A 65 5.20 -13.49 -39.81
N THR A 66 5.02 -12.17 -39.62
CA THR A 66 4.84 -11.60 -38.27
C THR A 66 3.49 -11.97 -37.66
N ALA A 67 2.43 -12.08 -38.48
CA ALA A 67 1.12 -12.54 -38.02
C ALA A 67 1.17 -13.98 -37.45
N LEU A 68 2.00 -14.86 -38.02
CA LEU A 68 2.16 -16.25 -37.55
C LEU A 68 2.78 -16.33 -36.15
N LEU A 69 3.60 -15.35 -35.75
CA LEU A 69 4.15 -15.29 -34.39
C LEU A 69 3.01 -15.10 -33.36
N LEU A 70 2.06 -14.21 -33.66
CA LEU A 70 0.92 -13.91 -32.78
C LEU A 70 0.07 -15.16 -32.51
N ASP A 71 -0.06 -16.08 -33.46
CA ASP A 71 -0.83 -17.32 -33.28
C ASP A 71 -0.26 -18.21 -32.16
N SER A 72 1.02 -18.06 -31.83
CA SER A 72 1.72 -18.79 -30.76
C SER A 72 1.89 -18.01 -29.45
N ILE A 73 1.55 -16.72 -29.42
CA ILE A 73 1.75 -15.84 -28.26
C ILE A 73 0.36 -15.39 -27.74
N PRO A 74 -0.08 -15.86 -26.55
CA PRO A 74 -1.33 -15.42 -25.93
C PRO A 74 -1.22 -13.97 -25.39
N GLY A 75 -2.35 -13.36 -25.02
CA GLY A 75 -2.40 -11.98 -24.50
C GLY A 75 -3.03 -10.96 -25.45
N THR A 76 -3.00 -9.68 -25.10
CA THR A 76 -3.55 -8.59 -25.92
C THR A 76 -2.62 -8.26 -27.09
N VAL A 77 -3.18 -8.08 -28.29
CA VAL A 77 -2.41 -7.64 -29.45
C VAL A 77 -2.49 -6.12 -29.56
N PHE A 78 -1.36 -5.42 -29.50
CA PHE A 78 -1.32 -3.98 -29.78
C PHE A 78 -0.88 -3.71 -31.22
N ALA A 79 -1.32 -2.58 -31.78
CA ALA A 79 -0.93 -2.17 -33.13
C ALA A 79 -0.67 -0.65 -33.17
N THR A 80 0.57 -0.23 -33.40
CA THR A 80 0.99 1.19 -33.29
C THR A 80 0.75 2.01 -34.57
N GLY A 81 -0.39 1.81 -35.22
CA GLY A 81 -0.79 2.57 -36.40
C GLY A 81 -0.19 2.10 -37.72
N ASP A 82 -0.71 2.69 -38.80
CA ASP A 82 -0.50 2.26 -40.19
C ASP A 82 -0.92 0.81 -40.40
N ASN A 83 -2.08 0.44 -39.84
CA ASN A 83 -2.51 -0.95 -39.81
C ASN A 83 -3.04 -1.44 -41.17
N ALA A 84 -3.29 -0.54 -42.13
CA ALA A 84 -3.57 -0.85 -43.53
C ALA A 84 -2.73 0.04 -44.47
N TYR A 85 -1.41 -0.08 -44.33
CA TYR A 85 -0.30 0.74 -44.87
C TYR A 85 -0.47 1.48 -46.22
N ASP A 86 -1.18 0.96 -47.22
CA ASP A 86 -1.21 1.60 -48.56
C ASP A 86 -2.21 2.76 -48.64
N LYS A 87 -3.46 2.54 -48.21
CA LYS A 87 -4.59 3.45 -48.46
C LYS A 87 -5.57 3.61 -47.29
N GLY A 88 -5.41 2.87 -46.19
CA GLY A 88 -6.32 2.95 -45.03
C GLY A 88 -7.79 2.57 -45.31
N THR A 89 -8.11 2.01 -46.49
CA THR A 89 -9.50 1.74 -46.89
C THR A 89 -10.08 0.50 -46.22
N VAL A 90 -11.40 0.46 -45.99
CA VAL A 90 -12.08 -0.73 -45.43
C VAL A 90 -11.87 -1.97 -46.32
N THR A 91 -11.77 -1.81 -47.64
CA THR A 91 -11.41 -2.88 -48.56
C THR A 91 -10.02 -3.45 -48.24
N GLN A 92 -9.01 -2.59 -48.07
CA GLN A 92 -7.66 -3.02 -47.71
C GLN A 92 -7.58 -3.64 -46.32
N TYR A 93 -8.33 -3.10 -45.36
CA TYR A 93 -8.49 -3.69 -44.04
C TYR A 93 -9.08 -5.11 -44.12
N ASN A 94 -10.03 -5.36 -45.03
CA ASN A 94 -10.54 -6.72 -45.26
C ASN A 94 -9.56 -7.63 -46.04
N THR A 95 -8.91 -7.12 -47.09
CA THR A 95 -8.12 -7.95 -48.02
C THR A 95 -6.64 -8.10 -47.69
N CYS A 96 -6.08 -7.26 -46.82
CA CYS A 96 -4.65 -7.27 -46.47
C CYS A 96 -4.45 -7.44 -44.95
N TYR A 97 -5.10 -6.62 -44.11
CA TYR A 97 -5.08 -6.84 -42.66
C TYR A 97 -5.88 -8.09 -42.30
N GLY A 98 -7.11 -8.22 -42.80
CA GLY A 98 -8.04 -9.32 -42.53
C GLY A 98 -7.47 -10.71 -42.74
N VAL A 99 -6.69 -10.90 -43.82
CA VAL A 99 -6.05 -12.18 -44.17
C VAL A 99 -4.71 -12.42 -43.45
N THR A 100 -4.16 -11.40 -42.79
CA THR A 100 -2.94 -11.50 -41.98
C THR A 100 -3.28 -11.34 -40.49
N TRP A 101 -3.04 -10.16 -39.91
CA TRP A 101 -3.25 -9.86 -38.49
C TRP A 101 -4.73 -9.88 -38.06
N GLY A 102 -5.67 -9.76 -39.00
CA GLY A 102 -7.11 -9.71 -38.74
C GLY A 102 -7.73 -10.96 -38.12
N ARG A 103 -7.05 -12.12 -38.18
CA ARG A 103 -7.44 -13.29 -37.39
C ARG A 103 -7.31 -13.09 -35.87
N GLN A 104 -6.46 -12.14 -35.46
CA GLN A 104 -6.26 -11.75 -34.05
C GLN A 104 -7.14 -10.58 -33.61
N LYS A 105 -8.02 -10.07 -34.50
CA LYS A 105 -8.86 -8.88 -34.29
C LYS A 105 -9.65 -8.89 -32.98
N ALA A 106 -10.13 -10.05 -32.51
CA ALA A 106 -10.90 -10.17 -31.27
C ALA A 106 -10.12 -9.70 -30.02
N ARG A 107 -8.79 -9.79 -30.05
CA ARG A 107 -7.88 -9.35 -28.98
C ARG A 107 -6.97 -8.19 -29.40
N THR A 108 -7.24 -7.54 -30.53
CA THR A 108 -6.48 -6.37 -30.99
C THR A 108 -7.00 -5.08 -30.35
N GLN A 109 -6.10 -4.28 -29.79
CA GLN A 109 -6.30 -2.90 -29.38
C GLN A 109 -5.39 -2.03 -30.30
N PRO A 110 -5.96 -1.34 -31.30
CA PRO A 110 -5.17 -0.64 -32.30
C PRO A 110 -5.09 0.88 -32.06
N ALA A 111 -4.00 1.49 -32.52
CA ALA A 111 -3.80 2.93 -32.63
C ALA A 111 -3.86 3.38 -34.10
N LEU A 112 -3.89 4.70 -34.33
CA LEU A 112 -3.93 5.33 -35.65
C LEU A 112 -2.56 5.84 -36.11
N GLY A 113 -2.18 5.52 -37.36
CA GLY A 113 -1.05 6.11 -38.08
C GLY A 113 -1.49 7.07 -39.20
N ASP A 114 -0.54 7.71 -39.89
CA ASP A 114 -0.87 8.69 -40.93
C ASP A 114 -1.44 8.05 -42.21
N LEU A 115 -1.07 6.79 -42.50
CA LEU A 115 -1.56 6.06 -43.67
C LEU A 115 -3.01 5.58 -43.48
N ASP A 116 -3.49 5.49 -42.25
CA ASP A 116 -4.91 5.25 -41.93
C ASP A 116 -5.79 6.47 -42.29
N TYR A 117 -5.25 7.68 -42.10
CA TYR A 117 -5.88 8.95 -42.46
C TYR A 117 -5.90 9.27 -43.96
N LYS A 118 -5.38 8.38 -44.83
CA LYS A 118 -5.64 8.43 -46.28
C LYS A 118 -7.12 8.28 -46.63
N THR A 119 -7.93 7.73 -45.72
CA THR A 119 -9.40 7.87 -45.76
C THR A 119 -9.85 9.02 -44.88
N ALA A 120 -10.88 9.76 -45.32
CA ALA A 120 -11.45 10.86 -44.54
C ALA A 120 -11.83 10.37 -43.13
N ASN A 121 -11.32 11.07 -42.11
CA ASN A 121 -11.45 10.76 -40.68
C ASN A 121 -11.10 9.31 -40.32
N ALA A 122 -10.14 8.69 -41.02
CA ALA A 122 -9.76 7.29 -40.87
C ALA A 122 -10.95 6.31 -40.94
N SER A 123 -11.95 6.62 -41.77
CA SER A 123 -13.21 5.85 -41.89
C SER A 123 -13.02 4.38 -42.22
N GLY A 124 -11.94 3.98 -42.92
CA GLY A 124 -11.65 2.57 -43.16
C GLY A 124 -11.16 1.81 -41.92
N TYR A 125 -10.41 2.47 -41.04
CA TYR A 125 -9.94 1.95 -39.75
C TYR A 125 -11.12 1.76 -38.79
N PHE A 126 -11.91 2.82 -38.54
CA PHE A 126 -13.09 2.74 -37.67
C PHE A 126 -14.15 1.79 -38.22
N GLY A 127 -14.35 1.77 -39.55
CA GLY A 127 -15.26 0.84 -40.21
C GLY A 127 -14.83 -0.63 -40.11
N TYR A 128 -13.53 -0.91 -39.90
CA TYR A 128 -13.04 -2.27 -39.67
C TYR A 128 -13.05 -2.65 -38.19
N PHE A 129 -12.43 -1.86 -37.31
CA PHE A 129 -12.26 -2.21 -35.90
C PHE A 129 -13.48 -1.91 -35.02
N GLY A 130 -14.35 -0.98 -35.42
CA GLY A 130 -15.54 -0.61 -34.65
C GLY A 130 -15.18 -0.16 -33.23
N ALA A 131 -15.89 -0.68 -32.23
CA ALA A 131 -15.68 -0.33 -30.81
C ALA A 131 -14.29 -0.72 -30.25
N ALA A 132 -13.50 -1.53 -30.97
CA ALA A 132 -12.11 -1.81 -30.57
C ALA A 132 -11.20 -0.57 -30.75
N ALA A 133 -11.57 0.38 -31.60
CA ALA A 133 -10.79 1.58 -31.94
C ALA A 133 -11.11 2.82 -31.08
N GLY A 134 -11.82 2.66 -29.95
CA GLY A 134 -12.24 3.76 -29.08
C GLY A 134 -13.40 4.60 -29.67
N ASP A 135 -13.56 5.84 -29.20
CA ASP A 135 -14.54 6.76 -29.79
C ASP A 135 -14.13 7.15 -31.21
N THR A 136 -14.97 6.77 -32.17
CA THR A 136 -14.91 7.12 -33.60
C THR A 136 -14.74 8.60 -33.93
N LYS A 137 -14.96 9.52 -32.98
CA LYS A 137 -14.73 10.97 -33.13
C LYS A 137 -13.37 11.46 -32.63
N GLN A 138 -12.65 10.64 -31.86
CA GLN A 138 -11.45 11.03 -31.11
C GLN A 138 -10.22 10.20 -31.51
N GLY A 139 -10.38 8.87 -31.59
CA GLY A 139 -9.31 7.95 -32.03
C GLY A 139 -8.17 7.73 -31.01
N TYR A 140 -8.34 8.19 -29.78
CA TYR A 140 -7.52 7.88 -28.61
C TYR A 140 -8.42 7.37 -27.48
N TYR A 141 -7.90 6.53 -26.59
CA TYR A 141 -8.63 5.88 -25.49
C TYR A 141 -7.67 5.22 -24.49
N SER A 142 -8.18 4.76 -23.35
CA SER A 142 -7.43 4.02 -22.33
C SER A 142 -8.16 2.76 -21.90
N TYR A 143 -7.44 1.82 -21.28
CA TYR A 143 -7.99 0.62 -20.64
C TYR A 143 -6.99 0.04 -19.63
N ASP A 144 -7.50 -0.66 -18.62
CA ASP A 144 -6.66 -1.36 -17.65
C ASP A 144 -6.41 -2.82 -18.08
N SER A 145 -5.25 -3.37 -17.72
CA SER A 145 -4.86 -4.76 -18.01
C SER A 145 -3.98 -5.31 -16.89
N GLY A 146 -4.53 -6.20 -16.06
CA GLY A 146 -3.89 -6.58 -14.80
C GLY A 146 -3.76 -5.36 -13.88
N ALA A 147 -2.59 -5.16 -13.28
CA ALA A 147 -2.27 -3.96 -12.48
C ALA A 147 -1.84 -2.73 -13.32
N TRP A 148 -1.85 -2.80 -14.65
CA TRP A 148 -1.35 -1.74 -15.53
C TRP A 148 -2.45 -0.88 -16.13
N HIS A 149 -2.23 0.43 -16.16
CA HIS A 149 -3.01 1.35 -16.98
C HIS A 149 -2.39 1.48 -18.38
N ILE A 150 -3.20 1.34 -19.43
CA ILE A 150 -2.74 1.35 -20.82
C ILE A 150 -3.41 2.49 -21.60
N VAL A 151 -2.60 3.39 -22.15
CA VAL A 151 -3.06 4.59 -22.89
C VAL A 151 -2.77 4.43 -24.38
N VAL A 152 -3.79 4.61 -25.22
CA VAL A 152 -3.71 4.55 -26.69
C VAL A 152 -3.90 5.95 -27.26
N LEU A 153 -2.82 6.50 -27.84
CA LEU A 153 -2.80 7.89 -28.33
C LEU A 153 -2.82 7.95 -29.86
N ASN A 154 -3.23 9.10 -30.38
CA ASN A 154 -3.37 9.38 -31.79
C ASN A 154 -2.40 10.48 -32.24
N SER A 155 -1.54 10.15 -33.20
CA SER A 155 -0.59 11.08 -33.83
C SER A 155 -0.70 11.09 -35.35
N GLY A 156 -1.65 10.34 -35.95
CA GLY A 156 -1.72 10.14 -37.39
C GLY A 156 -2.16 11.37 -38.19
N SER A 157 -2.77 12.38 -37.55
CA SER A 157 -3.17 13.61 -38.23
C SER A 157 -3.12 14.83 -37.30
N PRO A 158 -2.00 15.56 -37.24
CA PRO A 158 -1.85 16.75 -36.38
C PRO A 158 -2.85 17.89 -36.66
N SER A 159 -3.51 17.89 -37.82
CA SER A 159 -4.54 18.87 -38.19
C SER A 159 -5.95 18.50 -37.74
N LEU A 160 -6.25 17.21 -37.57
CA LEU A 160 -7.55 16.71 -37.10
C LEU A 160 -7.51 16.39 -35.60
N VAL A 161 -6.40 15.84 -35.11
CA VAL A 161 -6.15 15.51 -33.71
C VAL A 161 -4.80 16.10 -33.30
N PRO A 162 -4.78 17.38 -32.86
CA PRO A 162 -3.54 18.04 -32.47
C PRO A 162 -2.94 17.45 -31.18
N THR A 163 -1.62 17.54 -31.08
CA THR A 163 -0.84 17.12 -29.90
C THR A 163 -0.26 18.31 -29.12
N THR A 164 -0.80 19.51 -29.33
CA THR A 164 -0.40 20.74 -28.61
C THR A 164 -0.87 20.70 -27.16
N ALA A 165 -0.18 21.42 -26.26
CA ALA A 165 -0.46 21.42 -24.82
C ALA A 165 -1.92 21.79 -24.42
N THR A 166 -2.65 22.48 -25.30
CA THR A 166 -4.05 22.89 -25.14
C THR A 166 -5.04 22.05 -25.94
N SER A 167 -4.60 20.99 -26.63
CA SER A 167 -5.49 20.15 -27.44
C SER A 167 -6.40 19.27 -26.59
N ALA A 168 -7.55 18.88 -27.15
CA ALA A 168 -8.50 18.00 -26.47
C ALA A 168 -7.85 16.68 -26.04
N GLN A 169 -6.95 16.11 -26.85
CA GLN A 169 -6.20 14.90 -26.51
C GLN A 169 -5.25 15.10 -25.32
N VAL A 170 -4.50 16.21 -25.27
CA VAL A 170 -3.56 16.45 -24.16
C VAL A 170 -4.30 16.78 -22.86
N GLN A 171 -5.43 17.48 -22.95
CA GLN A 171 -6.28 17.75 -21.77
C GLN A 171 -7.00 16.50 -21.28
N TRP A 172 -7.47 15.63 -22.19
CA TRP A 172 -8.00 14.31 -21.86
C TRP A 172 -6.93 13.44 -21.19
N LEU A 173 -5.72 13.35 -21.75
CA LEU A 173 -4.61 12.55 -21.22
C LEU A 173 -4.26 12.95 -19.77
N LYS A 174 -4.24 14.25 -19.46
CA LYS A 174 -4.05 14.74 -18.09
C LYS A 174 -5.14 14.27 -17.13
N ALA A 175 -6.40 14.32 -17.56
CA ALA A 175 -7.54 13.89 -16.75
C ALA A 175 -7.60 12.36 -16.58
N ASP A 176 -7.22 11.62 -17.62
CA ASP A 176 -7.18 10.15 -17.67
C ASP A 176 -6.10 9.60 -16.72
N LEU A 177 -4.87 10.10 -16.81
CA LEU A 177 -3.78 9.73 -15.91
C LEU A 177 -4.05 10.12 -14.46
N ALA A 178 -4.70 11.27 -14.22
CA ALA A 178 -5.11 11.68 -12.87
C ALA A 178 -6.26 10.84 -12.29
N ALA A 179 -7.05 10.16 -13.14
CA ALA A 179 -8.13 9.28 -12.71
C ALA A 179 -7.69 7.82 -12.49
N HIS A 180 -6.55 7.41 -13.06
CA HIS A 180 -6.03 6.05 -12.97
C HIS A 180 -4.58 6.07 -12.42
N PRO A 181 -4.38 6.29 -11.11
CA PRO A 181 -3.06 6.31 -10.46
C PRO A 181 -2.49 4.89 -10.29
N ALA A 182 -2.31 4.17 -11.39
CA ALA A 182 -1.72 2.83 -11.40
C ALA A 182 -0.21 2.91 -11.15
N HIS A 183 0.32 1.96 -10.39
CA HIS A 183 1.76 1.84 -10.09
C HIS A 183 2.62 1.60 -11.36
N CYS A 184 2.01 1.16 -12.46
CA CYS A 184 2.68 1.00 -13.74
C CYS A 184 1.78 1.50 -14.87
N THR A 185 2.34 2.30 -15.79
CA THR A 185 1.60 2.83 -16.96
C THR A 185 2.39 2.64 -18.26
N LEU A 186 1.70 2.21 -19.31
CA LEU A 186 2.25 2.09 -20.66
C LEU A 186 1.41 2.90 -21.65
N ALA A 187 2.05 3.64 -22.54
CA ALA A 187 1.40 4.36 -23.63
C ALA A 187 1.88 3.89 -25.01
N TYR A 188 1.01 3.86 -26.01
CA TYR A 188 1.41 3.57 -27.39
C TYR A 188 0.65 4.36 -28.46
N TRP A 189 1.36 4.75 -29.52
CA TRP A 189 0.85 5.50 -30.69
C TRP A 189 1.84 5.42 -31.87
N HIS A 190 1.55 6.08 -32.98
CA HIS A 190 2.37 5.95 -34.20
C HIS A 190 3.74 6.67 -34.19
N HIS A 191 3.77 8.00 -34.23
CA HIS A 191 5.01 8.77 -34.43
C HIS A 191 5.87 8.89 -33.14
N PRO A 192 7.14 8.44 -33.12
CA PRO A 192 8.00 8.57 -31.93
C PRO A 192 8.36 10.02 -31.61
N LEU A 193 8.82 10.26 -30.36
CA LEU A 193 9.50 11.52 -30.02
C LEU A 193 11.00 11.40 -30.34
N PHE A 194 11.63 10.26 -30.00
CA PHE A 194 13.03 10.03 -30.28
C PHE A 194 13.23 8.83 -31.22
N ASP A 195 14.06 9.05 -32.23
CA ASP A 195 14.51 8.03 -33.15
C ASP A 195 15.91 8.39 -33.68
N SER A 196 16.64 7.39 -34.18
CA SER A 196 17.97 7.59 -34.77
C SER A 196 17.94 7.82 -36.29
N LYS A 197 16.83 8.27 -36.87
CA LYS A 197 16.66 8.56 -38.31
C LYS A 197 16.44 10.06 -38.59
N ASP A 198 15.64 10.76 -37.80
CA ASP A 198 15.32 12.19 -37.90
C ASP A 198 15.47 12.91 -36.56
N ASN A 199 15.25 14.22 -36.51
CA ASN A 199 15.37 15.02 -35.28
C ASN A 199 14.14 14.87 -34.37
N PRO A 200 14.29 15.03 -33.04
CA PRO A 200 13.20 14.80 -32.11
C PRO A 200 11.92 15.54 -32.48
N ASN A 201 10.80 14.82 -32.53
CA ASN A 201 9.55 15.31 -33.09
C ASN A 201 8.86 16.31 -32.14
N ALA A 202 9.14 17.60 -32.34
CA ALA A 202 8.62 18.69 -31.50
C ALA A 202 7.08 18.71 -31.37
N ASN A 203 6.33 18.12 -32.31
CA ASN A 203 4.87 18.01 -32.20
C ASN A 203 4.45 16.98 -31.13
N ILE A 204 5.22 15.93 -30.90
CA ILE A 204 4.92 14.86 -29.92
C ILE A 204 5.34 15.26 -28.51
N ARG A 205 6.27 16.22 -28.38
CA ARG A 205 6.84 16.68 -27.11
C ARG A 205 5.80 16.98 -26.00
N PRO A 206 4.64 17.66 -26.25
CA PRO A 206 3.67 17.94 -25.18
C PRO A 206 2.94 16.71 -24.64
N LEU A 207 2.86 15.61 -25.40
CA LEU A 207 2.37 14.32 -24.86
C LEU A 207 3.41 13.76 -23.89
N TRP A 208 4.69 13.73 -24.30
CA TRP A 208 5.80 13.27 -23.46
C TRP A 208 5.97 14.09 -22.17
N ASP A 209 5.80 15.41 -22.21
CA ASP A 209 5.85 16.25 -21.00
C ASP A 209 4.75 15.86 -20.00
N VAL A 210 3.57 15.44 -20.46
CA VAL A 210 2.49 14.94 -19.60
C VAL A 210 2.77 13.52 -19.09
N LEU A 211 3.17 12.60 -19.97
CA LEU A 211 3.48 11.22 -19.61
C LEU A 211 4.62 11.14 -18.58
N TYR A 212 5.68 11.94 -18.75
CA TYR A 212 6.82 11.96 -17.83
C TYR A 212 6.46 12.60 -16.48
N ALA A 213 5.64 13.67 -16.48
CA ALA A 213 5.14 14.27 -15.25
C ALA A 213 4.24 13.31 -14.45
N ALA A 214 3.50 12.43 -15.14
CA ALA A 214 2.68 11.39 -14.53
C ALA A 214 3.44 10.09 -14.17
N GLY A 215 4.73 9.98 -14.49
CA GLY A 215 5.52 8.79 -14.17
C GLY A 215 5.24 7.55 -15.06
N VAL A 216 4.94 7.74 -16.35
CA VAL A 216 4.68 6.63 -17.29
C VAL A 216 5.96 5.86 -17.66
N ASP A 217 5.97 4.54 -17.50
CA ASP A 217 7.17 3.70 -17.62
C ASP A 217 7.61 3.45 -19.07
N VAL A 218 6.66 3.16 -19.94
CA VAL A 218 6.92 2.61 -21.28
C VAL A 218 6.14 3.36 -22.35
N VAL A 219 6.84 3.71 -23.42
CA VAL A 219 6.24 4.24 -24.65
C VAL A 219 6.59 3.31 -25.81
N VAL A 220 5.58 2.90 -26.59
CA VAL A 220 5.77 2.09 -27.81
C VAL A 220 5.27 2.84 -29.05
N ASN A 221 6.14 2.98 -30.05
CA ASN A 221 5.91 3.70 -31.30
C ASN A 221 6.25 2.88 -32.54
N ALA A 222 6.06 3.46 -33.73
CA ALA A 222 6.48 2.89 -35.01
C ALA A 222 6.89 3.99 -36.01
N HIS A 223 6.13 4.19 -37.08
CA HIS A 223 6.43 5.05 -38.24
C HIS A 223 7.65 4.60 -39.07
N TYR A 224 8.83 4.42 -38.47
CA TYR A 224 10.03 3.98 -39.17
C TYR A 224 10.20 2.46 -39.20
N GLY A 225 10.73 1.95 -40.31
CA GLY A 225 10.90 0.53 -40.60
C GLY A 225 12.09 -0.14 -39.91
N PHE A 226 12.20 -0.01 -38.58
CA PHE A 226 13.24 -0.63 -37.76
C PHE A 226 12.76 -0.93 -36.33
N TYR A 227 13.58 -1.67 -35.59
CA TYR A 227 13.52 -1.78 -34.14
C TYR A 227 14.54 -0.84 -33.50
N GLU A 228 14.13 -0.04 -32.52
CA GLU A 228 15.02 0.78 -31.70
C GLU A 228 14.51 0.83 -30.24
N ARG A 229 15.40 0.71 -29.26
CA ARG A 229 15.10 0.84 -27.82
C ARG A 229 16.02 1.87 -27.19
N PHE A 230 15.44 2.75 -26.37
CA PHE A 230 16.13 3.77 -25.60
C PHE A 230 16.28 3.39 -24.12
N ALA A 231 17.28 4.01 -23.46
CA ALA A 231 17.37 4.05 -22.01
C ALA A 231 16.26 4.94 -21.43
N PRO A 232 15.87 4.73 -20.14
CA PRO A 232 14.99 5.62 -19.39
C PRO A 232 15.44 7.09 -19.52
N GLN A 233 14.57 7.96 -20.04
CA GLN A 233 14.94 9.33 -20.35
C GLN A 233 13.82 10.34 -20.13
N THR A 234 14.23 11.59 -19.91
CA THR A 234 13.34 12.75 -19.84
C THR A 234 12.81 13.13 -21.23
N PRO A 235 11.74 13.94 -21.33
CA PRO A 235 11.26 14.50 -22.60
C PRO A 235 12.29 15.34 -23.37
N ALA A 236 13.41 15.70 -22.74
CA ALA A 236 14.55 16.38 -23.38
C ALA A 236 15.64 15.42 -23.93
N GLY A 237 15.49 14.11 -23.76
CA GLY A 237 16.49 13.12 -24.18
C GLY A 237 17.70 13.07 -23.26
N VAL A 238 17.54 13.46 -21.99
CA VAL A 238 18.54 13.29 -20.93
C VAL A 238 18.23 12.00 -20.19
N ALA A 239 19.23 11.16 -19.92
CA ALA A 239 19.02 9.93 -19.16
C ALA A 239 18.47 10.22 -17.76
N ASP A 240 17.37 9.56 -17.39
CA ASP A 240 16.80 9.53 -16.04
C ASP A 240 16.55 8.06 -15.67
N PRO A 241 17.53 7.37 -15.04
CA PRO A 241 17.39 5.98 -14.65
C PRO A 241 16.34 5.72 -13.55
N ALA A 242 15.86 6.76 -12.86
CA ALA A 242 14.99 6.62 -11.69
C ALA A 242 13.51 6.88 -12.01
N GLY A 243 13.21 7.73 -13.00
CA GLY A 243 11.82 8.06 -13.39
C GLY A 243 11.64 8.45 -14.86
N GLY A 244 12.55 8.03 -15.74
CA GLY A 244 12.52 8.33 -17.17
C GLY A 244 11.78 7.27 -18.00
N ILE A 245 11.06 7.73 -19.02
CA ILE A 245 10.29 6.86 -19.91
C ILE A 245 11.23 6.00 -20.76
N ARG A 246 10.96 4.70 -20.87
CA ARG A 246 11.59 3.80 -21.85
C ARG A 246 10.82 3.77 -23.17
N GLU A 247 11.42 4.30 -24.23
CA GLU A 247 10.84 4.29 -25.58
C GLU A 247 11.29 3.07 -26.40
N PHE A 248 10.33 2.46 -27.10
CA PHE A 248 10.53 1.41 -28.11
C PHE A 248 9.94 1.87 -29.45
N VAL A 249 10.75 1.95 -30.50
CA VAL A 249 10.27 2.09 -31.88
C VAL A 249 10.20 0.69 -32.50
N ALA A 250 8.99 0.24 -32.83
CA ALA A 250 8.69 -1.13 -33.23
C ALA A 250 7.92 -1.20 -34.58
N GLY A 251 8.38 -0.46 -35.60
CA GLY A 251 7.84 -0.52 -36.96
C GLY A 251 8.34 -1.74 -37.75
N THR A 252 8.25 -2.94 -37.16
CA THR A 252 9.02 -4.12 -37.56
C THR A 252 8.27 -5.09 -38.48
N VAL A 253 7.22 -4.63 -39.17
CA VAL A 253 6.38 -5.47 -40.05
C VAL A 253 6.57 -5.12 -41.53
N GLY A 254 7.53 -5.77 -42.19
CA GLY A 254 7.48 -6.13 -43.62
C GLY A 254 7.36 -5.05 -44.71
N ALA A 255 7.18 -3.77 -44.37
CA ALA A 255 6.74 -2.73 -45.30
C ALA A 255 7.88 -2.05 -46.05
N VAL A 256 8.80 -1.47 -45.28
CA VAL A 256 9.96 -0.69 -45.71
C VAL A 256 11.05 -0.97 -44.67
N VAL A 257 12.31 -1.11 -45.08
CA VAL A 257 13.44 -1.12 -44.15
C VAL A 257 14.06 0.27 -44.18
N THR A 258 13.95 1.01 -43.08
CA THR A 258 14.47 2.37 -42.97
C THR A 258 15.92 2.32 -42.46
N PRO A 259 16.89 2.96 -43.12
CA PRO A 259 18.26 3.09 -42.60
C PRO A 259 18.31 4.11 -41.46
N PHE A 260 19.16 3.86 -40.47
CA PHE A 260 19.46 4.85 -39.43
C PHE A 260 20.25 6.05 -40.01
N GLY A 261 19.99 7.23 -39.44
CA GLY A 261 20.74 8.46 -39.63
C GLY A 261 21.72 8.70 -38.47
N THR A 262 21.54 9.79 -37.73
CA THR A 262 22.39 10.09 -36.56
C THR A 262 21.88 9.37 -35.32
N VAL A 263 22.71 8.48 -34.76
CA VAL A 263 22.39 7.75 -33.52
C VAL A 263 22.22 8.72 -32.35
N ARG A 264 21.10 8.58 -31.63
CA ARG A 264 20.77 9.39 -30.44
C ARG A 264 21.56 8.93 -29.20
N PRO A 265 21.95 9.83 -28.28
CA PRO A 265 22.81 9.49 -27.13
C PRO A 265 22.31 8.34 -26.25
N ASN A 266 21.00 8.27 -25.99
CA ASN A 266 20.38 7.27 -25.12
C ASN A 266 19.85 6.03 -25.86
N SER A 267 20.14 5.89 -27.16
CA SER A 267 19.70 4.73 -27.94
C SER A 267 20.57 3.51 -27.59
N GLU A 268 19.97 2.49 -26.98
CA GLU A 268 20.66 1.31 -26.45
C GLU A 268 20.78 0.19 -27.50
N VAL A 269 19.67 -0.13 -28.17
CA VAL A 269 19.58 -1.25 -29.13
C VAL A 269 18.92 -0.78 -30.42
N ARG A 270 19.45 -1.21 -31.57
CA ARG A 270 19.01 -0.84 -32.92
C ARG A 270 19.08 -2.04 -33.86
N ASN A 271 18.03 -2.30 -34.64
CA ASN A 271 18.03 -3.28 -35.73
C ASN A 271 17.19 -2.84 -36.92
N SER A 272 17.83 -2.73 -38.09
CA SER A 272 17.16 -2.56 -39.38
C SER A 272 17.21 -3.87 -40.18
N GLY A 273 16.05 -4.37 -40.65
CA GLY A 273 15.98 -5.52 -41.57
C GLY A 273 15.65 -6.88 -40.95
N THR A 274 15.38 -6.95 -39.63
CA THR A 274 14.68 -8.10 -39.03
C THR A 274 13.22 -7.76 -38.81
N PHE A 275 12.32 -8.61 -39.33
CA PHE A 275 10.90 -8.51 -39.03
C PHE A 275 10.55 -9.36 -37.81
N GLY A 276 9.58 -8.91 -37.02
CA GLY A 276 9.21 -9.54 -35.76
C GLY A 276 8.17 -8.70 -35.01
N VAL A 277 7.84 -9.14 -33.80
CA VAL A 277 6.93 -8.45 -32.88
C VAL A 277 7.63 -8.17 -31.56
N LEU A 278 7.29 -7.05 -30.93
CA LEU A 278 7.67 -6.77 -29.55
C LEU A 278 6.66 -7.46 -28.63
N ASN A 279 7.14 -8.37 -27.80
CA ASN A 279 6.39 -9.04 -26.74
C ASN A 279 6.73 -8.37 -25.41
N LEU A 280 5.72 -7.97 -24.64
CA LEU A 280 5.83 -7.35 -23.33
C LEU A 280 5.05 -8.21 -22.33
N THR A 281 5.69 -8.60 -21.23
CA THR A 281 5.01 -9.21 -20.09
C THR A 281 4.98 -8.20 -18.95
N LEU A 282 3.78 -7.87 -18.50
CA LEU A 282 3.48 -6.82 -17.52
C LEU A 282 3.04 -7.49 -16.21
N GLY A 283 3.84 -7.38 -15.16
CA GLY A 283 3.54 -7.86 -13.80
C GLY A 283 3.25 -6.70 -12.84
N ASP A 284 2.88 -7.00 -11.60
CA ASP A 284 2.30 -6.07 -10.61
C ASP A 284 3.29 -5.05 -10.01
N GLY A 285 4.20 -4.50 -10.82
CA GLY A 285 5.33 -3.63 -10.41
C GLY A 285 6.56 -3.75 -11.30
N SER A 286 6.50 -4.51 -12.40
CA SER A 286 7.62 -4.71 -13.32
C SER A 286 7.15 -5.08 -14.73
N TYR A 287 8.02 -4.88 -15.72
CA TYR A 287 7.82 -5.37 -17.07
C TYR A 287 9.07 -6.06 -17.62
N SER A 288 8.85 -7.08 -18.44
CA SER A 288 9.88 -7.65 -19.30
C SER A 288 9.51 -7.45 -20.77
N TRP A 289 10.55 -7.25 -21.60
CA TRP A 289 10.41 -7.16 -23.04
C TRP A 289 11.18 -8.27 -23.72
N GLN A 290 10.67 -8.69 -24.89
CA GLN A 290 11.35 -9.59 -25.80
C GLN A 290 10.97 -9.23 -27.25
N PHE A 291 11.96 -8.90 -28.08
CA PHE A 291 11.76 -8.88 -29.52
C PHE A 291 11.75 -10.31 -30.06
N VAL A 292 10.61 -10.74 -30.61
CA VAL A 292 10.42 -12.08 -31.19
C VAL A 292 10.56 -11.97 -32.71
N PRO A 293 11.67 -12.45 -33.31
CA PRO A 293 11.89 -12.38 -34.74
C PRO A 293 11.09 -13.45 -35.50
N VAL A 294 10.80 -13.20 -36.79
CA VAL A 294 10.25 -14.24 -37.67
C VAL A 294 11.23 -15.39 -37.89
N ALA A 295 10.71 -16.60 -38.14
CA ALA A 295 11.50 -17.82 -38.27
C ALA A 295 12.70 -17.67 -39.25
N GLY A 296 13.87 -18.14 -38.84
CA GLY A 296 15.12 -18.05 -39.60
C GLY A 296 15.87 -16.72 -39.48
N LYS A 297 15.43 -15.80 -38.61
CA LYS A 297 16.17 -14.60 -38.22
C LYS A 297 16.72 -14.73 -36.80
N THR A 298 17.79 -14.00 -36.50
CA THR A 298 18.61 -14.18 -35.29
C THR A 298 18.74 -12.93 -34.40
N PHE A 299 18.13 -11.80 -34.77
CA PHE A 299 18.13 -10.62 -33.90
C PHE A 299 17.14 -10.84 -32.75
N THR A 300 17.64 -10.65 -31.53
CA THR A 300 16.89 -10.71 -30.28
C THR A 300 17.28 -9.52 -29.42
N ASP A 301 16.30 -8.92 -28.77
CA ASP A 301 16.50 -7.98 -27.67
C ASP A 301 15.56 -8.41 -26.54
N SER A 302 16.04 -8.39 -25.30
CA SER A 302 15.23 -8.79 -24.15
C SER A 302 15.79 -8.24 -22.85
N GLY A 303 14.91 -7.97 -21.89
CA GLY A 303 15.28 -7.56 -20.55
C GLY A 303 14.07 -7.46 -19.63
N THR A 304 14.32 -7.18 -18.36
CA THR A 304 13.29 -6.99 -17.33
C THR A 304 13.71 -5.81 -16.46
N THR A 305 12.74 -4.99 -16.04
CA THR A 305 12.95 -3.91 -15.07
C THR A 305 11.70 -3.70 -14.22
N ALA A 306 11.87 -3.14 -13.03
CA ALA A 306 10.74 -2.60 -12.26
C ALA A 306 10.11 -1.41 -12.99
N CYS A 307 8.83 -1.16 -12.71
CA CYS A 307 8.22 0.15 -12.93
C CYS A 307 8.86 1.16 -11.97
N HIS A 308 8.90 2.43 -12.35
CA HIS A 308 9.25 3.49 -11.40
C HIS A 308 7.99 4.00 -10.71
N GLY A 309 8.02 4.03 -9.38
CA GLY A 309 6.89 4.44 -8.54
C GLY A 309 6.37 5.86 -8.84
N ALA A 310 5.20 6.18 -8.31
CA ALA A 310 4.57 7.47 -8.54
C ALA A 310 5.42 8.62 -7.98
N ARG A 311 5.48 9.76 -8.68
CA ARG A 311 6.24 10.92 -8.22
C ARG A 311 5.49 11.63 -7.09
N PRO A 312 6.19 12.13 -6.04
CA PRO A 312 5.61 13.06 -5.09
C PRO A 312 5.00 14.28 -5.80
N THR A 313 3.78 14.66 -5.44
CA THR A 313 3.19 15.97 -5.82
C THR A 313 3.56 16.98 -4.75
N VAL A 314 4.10 18.14 -5.14
CA VAL A 314 4.57 19.19 -4.22
C VAL A 314 3.75 20.46 -4.43
N ASN A 315 3.50 21.21 -3.36
CA ASN A 315 2.93 22.55 -3.37
C ASN A 315 3.80 23.45 -2.48
N ALA A 316 4.50 24.39 -3.10
CA ALA A 316 5.48 25.27 -2.45
C ALA A 316 4.85 26.40 -1.61
N GLY A 317 3.53 26.56 -1.65
CA GLY A 317 2.80 27.64 -0.97
C GLY A 317 2.72 28.95 -1.78
N PRO A 318 2.07 30.00 -1.21
CA PRO A 318 1.90 31.29 -1.88
C PRO A 318 3.17 32.16 -1.82
N ASP A 319 3.31 33.06 -2.80
CA ASP A 319 4.42 34.02 -2.86
C ASP A 319 4.54 34.89 -1.59
N LEU A 320 5.77 35.11 -1.15
CA LEU A 320 6.10 35.79 0.12
C LEU A 320 6.75 37.17 -0.12
N THR A 321 6.59 38.09 0.84
CA THR A 321 7.26 39.41 0.84
C THR A 321 7.86 39.69 2.22
N THR A 322 9.09 40.22 2.27
CA THR A 322 9.82 40.48 3.52
C THR A 322 10.78 41.68 3.43
N ASN A 323 11.44 42.07 4.53
CA ASN A 323 12.52 43.07 4.55
C ASN A 323 13.91 42.42 4.70
N PRO A 324 15.01 43.07 4.26
CA PRO A 324 16.36 42.58 4.52
C PRO A 324 16.65 42.44 6.02
N GLY A 325 17.13 41.27 6.44
CA GLY A 325 17.40 40.94 7.84
C GLY A 325 16.23 40.29 8.59
N ASP A 326 15.00 40.39 8.07
CA ASP A 326 13.83 39.71 8.63
C ASP A 326 13.86 38.21 8.24
N THR A 327 13.39 37.34 9.14
CA THR A 327 13.28 35.89 8.88
C THR A 327 12.03 35.58 8.06
N VAL A 328 12.21 34.94 6.90
CA VAL A 328 11.15 34.29 6.14
C VAL A 328 11.01 32.84 6.58
N THR A 329 9.77 32.41 6.79
CA THR A 329 9.42 31.00 6.98
C THR A 329 8.55 30.55 5.81
N LEU A 330 8.96 29.46 5.15
CA LEU A 330 8.24 28.78 4.09
C LEU A 330 7.55 27.53 4.68
N SER A 331 6.31 27.29 4.27
CA SER A 331 5.53 26.11 4.63
C SER A 331 4.98 25.49 3.34
N ALA A 332 5.55 24.36 2.94
CA ALA A 332 5.16 23.63 1.74
C ALA A 332 4.48 22.30 2.10
N SER A 333 3.49 21.88 1.33
CA SER A 333 2.87 20.56 1.46
C SER A 333 3.25 19.66 0.30
N PHE A 334 3.13 18.35 0.50
CA PHE A 334 3.34 17.37 -0.56
C PHE A 334 2.47 16.14 -0.30
N SER A 335 2.26 15.33 -1.32
CA SER A 335 1.64 14.01 -1.22
C SER A 335 2.32 13.04 -2.17
N ASP A 336 2.73 11.89 -1.66
CA ASP A 336 3.24 10.77 -2.45
C ASP A 336 2.14 9.68 -2.50
N PRO A 337 1.70 9.24 -3.69
CA PRO A 337 0.68 8.20 -3.82
C PRO A 337 1.03 6.86 -3.14
N ASP A 338 2.32 6.57 -2.92
CA ASP A 338 2.72 5.46 -2.06
C ASP A 338 3.12 5.97 -0.66
N PRO A 339 2.32 5.70 0.40
CA PRO A 339 2.64 6.11 1.76
C PRO A 339 3.77 5.28 2.40
N SER A 340 4.20 4.17 1.79
CA SER A 340 5.33 3.35 2.26
C SER A 340 6.69 3.86 1.79
N ASP A 341 6.72 4.77 0.80
CA ASP A 341 7.93 5.32 0.18
C ASP A 341 8.67 6.37 1.05
N GLY A 342 8.29 6.53 2.32
CA GLY A 342 8.97 7.40 3.28
C GLY A 342 10.28 6.82 3.87
N PRO A 343 11.12 7.65 4.52
CA PRO A 343 10.96 9.08 4.74
C PRO A 343 11.33 9.89 3.49
N TRP A 344 10.56 10.95 3.23
CA TRP A 344 10.79 11.83 2.09
C TRP A 344 11.84 12.88 2.42
N GLY A 345 12.96 12.86 1.70
CA GLY A 345 13.95 13.93 1.71
C GLY A 345 13.41 15.16 1.00
N TYR A 346 13.72 16.35 1.49
CA TYR A 346 13.33 17.60 0.82
C TYR A 346 14.51 18.57 0.67
N THR A 347 14.41 19.44 -0.32
CA THR A 347 15.36 20.54 -0.58
C THR A 347 14.58 21.80 -0.95
N VAL A 348 14.74 22.84 -0.15
CA VAL A 348 14.30 24.21 -0.44
C VAL A 348 15.52 24.99 -0.89
N ASN A 349 15.59 25.39 -2.16
CA ASN A 349 16.69 26.19 -2.70
C ASN A 349 16.26 27.67 -2.71
N TRP A 350 16.89 28.52 -1.91
CA TRP A 350 16.42 29.89 -1.65
C TRP A 350 16.70 30.88 -2.78
N GLY A 351 17.33 30.43 -3.88
CA GLY A 351 17.57 31.23 -5.08
C GLY A 351 18.75 32.22 -4.99
N ASP A 352 19.32 32.41 -3.80
CA ASP A 352 20.52 33.23 -3.55
C ASP A 352 21.83 32.40 -3.52
N GLY A 353 21.72 31.10 -3.80
CA GLY A 353 22.82 30.13 -3.73
C GLY A 353 22.85 29.31 -2.44
N THR A 354 21.96 29.58 -1.48
CA THR A 354 21.78 28.77 -0.28
C THR A 354 20.59 27.81 -0.39
N SER A 355 20.55 26.78 0.46
CA SER A 355 19.48 25.79 0.49
C SER A 355 19.28 25.19 1.88
N SER A 356 18.03 24.94 2.25
CA SER A 356 17.66 24.13 3.42
C SER A 356 17.27 22.72 2.98
N THR A 357 17.78 21.71 3.67
CA THR A 357 17.52 20.30 3.37
C THR A 357 17.09 19.57 4.63
N GLY A 358 16.19 18.60 4.50
CA GLY A 358 15.78 17.74 5.62
C GLY A 358 15.07 16.49 5.11
N SER A 359 14.41 15.78 6.03
CA SER A 359 13.56 14.63 5.70
C SER A 359 12.36 14.58 6.63
N THR A 360 11.21 14.14 6.13
CA THR A 360 10.00 13.92 6.93
C THR A 360 9.53 12.45 6.83
N PRO A 361 9.15 11.81 7.95
CA PRO A 361 8.53 10.49 7.93
C PRO A 361 7.03 10.52 7.60
N SER A 362 6.43 11.71 7.47
CA SER A 362 5.00 11.89 7.20
C SER A 362 4.74 12.93 6.12
N GLN A 363 3.69 12.70 5.33
CA GLN A 363 3.14 13.63 4.35
C GLN A 363 2.13 14.63 4.97
N THR A 364 1.60 14.35 6.16
CA THR A 364 0.57 15.19 6.79
C THR A 364 1.13 16.44 7.47
N ALA A 365 2.42 16.45 7.82
CA ALA A 365 3.10 17.62 8.34
C ALA A 365 3.72 18.42 7.19
N PRO A 366 3.49 19.75 7.09
CA PRO A 366 4.12 20.56 6.07
C PRO A 366 5.63 20.66 6.29
N ILE A 367 6.37 20.72 5.19
CA ILE A 367 7.80 21.03 5.16
C ILE A 367 7.97 22.50 5.56
N SER A 368 8.51 22.72 6.75
CA SER A 368 8.83 24.06 7.27
C SER A 368 10.32 24.34 7.13
N ALA A 369 10.68 25.47 6.54
CA ALA A 369 12.05 25.93 6.41
C ALA A 369 12.14 27.45 6.58
N ALA A 370 13.18 27.95 7.23
CA ALA A 370 13.39 29.38 7.47
C ALA A 370 14.70 29.90 6.86
N HIS A 371 14.72 31.16 6.45
CA HIS A 371 15.87 31.84 5.83
C HIS A 371 15.84 33.36 6.06
N VAL A 372 17.01 34.01 5.94
CA VAL A 372 17.16 35.47 6.07
C VAL A 372 17.86 36.02 4.84
N TYR A 373 17.17 36.90 4.12
CA TYR A 373 17.75 37.60 2.96
C TYR A 373 18.44 38.89 3.39
N SER A 374 19.61 39.17 2.82
CA SER A 374 20.39 40.40 3.09
C SER A 374 20.24 41.48 2.00
N THR A 375 19.59 41.17 0.88
CA THR A 375 19.52 42.06 -0.29
C THR A 375 18.10 42.21 -0.83
N VAL A 376 17.76 43.42 -1.26
CA VAL A 376 16.49 43.75 -1.93
C VAL A 376 16.52 43.17 -3.33
N ALA A 377 15.76 42.09 -3.55
CA ALA A 377 15.61 41.37 -4.82
C ALA A 377 14.38 40.44 -4.77
N SER A 378 14.01 39.88 -5.92
CA SER A 378 13.05 38.77 -6.00
C SER A 378 13.79 37.46 -6.30
N PHE A 379 13.53 36.44 -5.48
CA PHE A 379 14.15 35.12 -5.57
C PHE A 379 13.10 34.09 -5.98
N ARG A 380 13.47 33.18 -6.89
CA ARG A 380 12.68 31.99 -7.20
C ARG A 380 13.16 30.86 -6.30
N VAL A 381 12.24 30.25 -5.56
CA VAL A 381 12.54 29.23 -4.54
C VAL A 381 11.93 27.89 -4.94
N PRO A 382 12.72 26.98 -5.56
CA PRO A 382 12.28 25.61 -5.78
C PRO A 382 12.23 24.79 -4.49
N VAL A 383 11.11 24.12 -4.29
CA VAL A 383 10.89 23.09 -3.26
C VAL A 383 10.86 21.75 -3.98
N THR A 384 11.81 20.88 -3.66
CA THR A 384 11.91 19.51 -4.19
C THR A 384 11.65 18.53 -3.07
N VAL A 385 10.85 17.49 -3.33
CA VAL A 385 10.62 16.37 -2.41
C VAL A 385 10.98 15.08 -3.14
N THR A 386 11.76 14.23 -2.47
CA THR A 386 12.35 13.00 -3.01
C THR A 386 11.99 11.86 -2.08
N ASN A 387 11.39 10.81 -2.61
CA ASN A 387 11.00 9.64 -1.84
C ASN A 387 12.17 8.66 -1.63
N SER A 388 11.97 7.61 -0.83
CA SER A 388 13.04 6.65 -0.47
C SER A 388 13.56 5.85 -1.68
N GLY A 389 12.74 5.68 -2.72
CA GLY A 389 13.14 5.14 -4.03
C GLY A 389 14.00 6.10 -4.87
N GLY A 390 14.23 7.33 -4.42
CA GLY A 390 15.00 8.36 -5.13
C GLY A 390 14.18 9.14 -6.17
N ILE A 391 12.86 8.98 -6.18
CA ILE A 391 11.96 9.63 -7.14
C ILE A 391 11.56 11.01 -6.61
N SER A 392 11.76 12.06 -7.42
CA SER A 392 11.52 13.45 -7.03
C SER A 392 10.31 14.09 -7.71
N GLY A 393 9.58 14.88 -6.92
CA GLY A 393 8.64 15.91 -7.31
C GLY A 393 9.15 17.33 -6.98
N MET A 394 8.59 18.36 -7.62
CA MET A 394 9.02 19.75 -7.41
C MET A 394 7.88 20.74 -7.67
N ASP A 395 7.82 21.81 -6.87
CA ASP A 395 7.07 23.04 -7.14
C ASP A 395 7.89 24.28 -6.74
N THR A 396 7.52 25.49 -7.14
CA THR A 396 8.32 26.70 -6.92
C THR A 396 7.50 27.93 -6.54
N VAL A 397 7.94 28.64 -5.49
CA VAL A 397 7.36 29.88 -4.98
C VAL A 397 8.31 31.08 -5.20
N ALA A 398 7.81 32.32 -5.22
CA ALA A 398 8.63 33.53 -5.25
C ALA A 398 8.72 34.20 -3.87
N VAL A 399 9.91 34.70 -3.52
CA VAL A 399 10.13 35.54 -2.32
C VAL A 399 10.65 36.90 -2.77
N THR A 400 9.95 37.97 -2.40
CA THR A 400 10.32 39.35 -2.75
C THR A 400 10.76 40.14 -1.53
N VAL A 401 11.99 40.64 -1.55
CA VAL A 401 12.62 41.37 -0.45
C VAL A 401 12.60 42.86 -0.77
N VAL A 402 11.99 43.68 0.09
CA VAL A 402 11.79 45.13 -0.10
C VAL A 402 12.37 45.94 1.06
N ALA A 403 12.76 47.19 0.86
CA ALA A 403 13.31 48.01 1.95
C ALA A 403 12.24 48.36 3.01
N PRO A 404 12.56 48.34 4.32
CA PRO A 404 11.62 48.71 5.38
C PRO A 404 11.32 50.22 5.36
N PRO A 405 10.08 50.64 5.67
CA PRO A 405 9.75 52.06 5.84
C PRO A 405 10.55 52.75 6.95
N VAL A 406 10.72 54.07 6.81
CA VAL A 406 11.38 54.93 7.80
C VAL A 406 10.43 56.06 8.18
N LEU A 407 10.39 56.38 9.47
CA LEU A 407 9.69 57.50 10.08
C LEU A 407 10.73 58.34 10.87
N VAL A 408 10.83 59.65 10.63
CA VAL A 408 11.88 60.50 11.25
C VAL A 408 11.35 61.88 11.64
N GLY A 409 11.71 62.40 12.81
CA GLY A 409 11.08 63.61 13.35
C GLY A 409 11.50 63.97 14.77
N ALA A 410 10.84 64.98 15.30
CA ALA A 410 11.00 65.54 16.65
C ALA A 410 9.84 66.53 16.91
N GLY A 411 9.70 66.95 18.17
CA GLY A 411 8.82 68.03 18.60
C GLY A 411 9.53 69.35 18.82
N ASP A 412 8.77 70.37 19.18
CA ASP A 412 9.28 71.60 19.78
C ASP A 412 10.29 72.28 18.86
N ILE A 413 9.82 72.60 17.66
CA ILE A 413 10.67 72.74 16.47
C ILE A 413 11.14 74.17 16.25
N ALA A 414 10.31 75.04 15.65
CA ALA A 414 10.81 76.24 14.98
C ALA A 414 10.66 77.51 15.84
N ASP A 415 11.75 77.92 16.47
CA ASP A 415 11.88 79.19 17.19
C ASP A 415 12.74 80.18 16.40
N CYS A 416 12.13 81.27 15.92
CA CYS A 416 12.80 82.35 15.17
C CYS A 416 13.96 83.04 15.92
N THR A 417 14.12 82.83 17.23
CA THR A 417 15.22 83.40 18.03
C THR A 417 16.45 82.49 18.12
N ARG A 418 16.35 81.26 17.58
CA ARG A 418 17.32 80.18 17.70
C ARG A 418 17.78 79.69 16.31
N ASN A 419 18.71 78.74 16.29
CA ASN A 419 19.21 78.13 15.04
C ASN A 419 19.30 76.59 15.10
N GLN A 420 18.79 75.99 16.16
CA GLN A 420 18.81 74.55 16.40
C GLN A 420 17.88 73.83 15.41
N ASP A 421 16.74 74.43 15.09
CA ASP A 421 15.75 73.97 14.09
C ASP A 421 16.35 73.80 12.68
N SER A 422 17.28 74.67 12.32
CA SER A 422 18.04 74.61 11.08
C SER A 422 19.04 73.44 11.09
N LEU A 423 19.63 73.15 12.26
CA LEU A 423 20.60 72.06 12.42
C LEU A 423 19.94 70.68 12.45
N THR A 424 18.78 70.54 13.09
CA THR A 424 17.97 69.31 13.06
C THR A 424 17.41 69.06 11.66
N ALA A 425 16.90 70.09 10.98
CA ALA A 425 16.46 69.99 9.59
C ALA A 425 17.59 69.49 8.66
N ASN A 426 18.84 69.92 8.86
CA ASN A 426 19.98 69.46 8.06
C ASN A 426 20.29 67.97 8.23
N LEU A 427 19.95 67.35 9.37
CA LEU A 427 20.07 65.90 9.55
C LEU A 427 19.07 65.16 8.63
N MET A 428 17.88 65.71 8.47
CA MET A 428 16.77 65.08 7.75
C MET A 428 16.93 65.14 6.22
N ASP A 429 17.77 66.04 5.68
CA ASP A 429 18.04 66.14 4.23
C ASP A 429 18.60 64.84 3.63
N THR A 430 19.32 64.04 4.42
CA THR A 430 19.93 62.77 3.98
C THR A 430 19.14 61.53 4.41
N ILE A 431 18.03 61.70 5.15
CA ILE A 431 17.23 60.59 5.68
C ILE A 431 15.93 60.48 4.86
N PRO A 432 15.80 59.48 3.97
CA PRO A 432 14.54 59.20 3.28
C PRO A 432 13.50 58.62 4.24
N GLY A 433 12.22 58.69 3.88
CA GLY A 433 11.10 58.21 4.70
C GLY A 433 10.06 59.30 5.00
N THR A 434 9.02 58.94 5.73
CA THR A 434 7.99 59.86 6.24
C THR A 434 8.57 60.73 7.35
N VAL A 435 8.19 61.99 7.38
CA VAL A 435 8.56 62.89 8.48
C VAL A 435 7.39 62.99 9.47
N PHE A 436 7.65 62.85 10.76
CA PHE A 436 6.69 63.27 11.79
C PHE A 436 7.09 64.61 12.41
N ALA A 437 6.11 65.32 12.93
CA ALA A 437 6.28 66.45 13.82
C ALA A 437 5.19 66.30 14.89
N ASP A 438 5.59 65.97 16.11
CA ASP A 438 4.70 65.52 17.20
C ASP A 438 4.15 66.68 18.06
N GLY A 439 4.60 67.91 17.82
CA GLY A 439 3.91 69.12 18.27
C GLY A 439 4.83 70.34 18.35
N ASP A 440 4.26 71.44 18.87
CA ASP A 440 4.83 72.79 18.91
C ASP A 440 5.77 73.11 17.75
N ASN A 441 5.17 73.02 16.56
CA ASN A 441 5.86 73.20 15.31
C ASN A 441 6.44 74.62 15.18
N ALA A 442 5.86 75.63 15.84
CA ALA A 442 6.14 77.04 15.62
C ALA A 442 6.03 77.90 16.90
N TYR A 443 7.11 78.63 17.24
CA TYR A 443 7.20 79.53 18.41
C TYR A 443 7.37 81.00 18.00
N PRO A 444 6.80 81.96 18.76
CA PRO A 444 6.14 81.78 20.06
C PRO A 444 4.66 81.39 19.97
N ASP A 445 4.06 81.34 18.77
CA ASP A 445 2.68 80.93 18.55
C ASP A 445 2.49 80.29 17.17
N GLY A 446 1.42 79.50 17.01
CA GLY A 446 1.04 78.86 15.76
C GLY A 446 0.47 79.78 14.66
N SER A 447 0.74 81.09 14.67
CA SER A 447 0.19 81.98 13.65
C SER A 447 0.81 81.75 12.27
N SER A 448 0.03 82.04 11.23
CA SER A 448 0.49 81.95 9.83
C SER A 448 1.74 82.80 9.55
N THR A 449 2.01 83.83 10.36
CA THR A 449 3.23 84.63 10.29
C THR A 449 4.43 83.87 10.83
N VAL A 450 4.31 83.22 11.99
CA VAL A 450 5.38 82.42 12.60
C VAL A 450 5.66 81.19 11.74
N TYR A 451 4.63 80.47 11.28
CA TYR A 451 4.80 79.39 10.32
C TYR A 451 5.56 79.80 9.06
N LYS A 452 5.25 80.97 8.50
CA LYS A 452 5.93 81.50 7.31
C LYS A 452 7.40 81.90 7.59
N ASN A 453 7.70 82.41 8.78
CA ASN A 453 8.97 83.05 9.08
C ASN A 453 9.97 82.16 9.83
N CYS A 454 9.51 81.18 10.62
CA CYS A 454 10.32 80.31 11.45
C CYS A 454 10.32 78.87 10.90
N TYR A 455 9.16 78.20 10.85
CA TYR A 455 9.07 76.81 10.40
C TYR A 455 9.35 76.64 8.90
N ASN A 456 8.76 77.50 8.06
CA ASN A 456 8.84 77.33 6.61
C ASN A 456 10.26 77.42 6.03
N PRO A 457 11.16 78.31 6.49
CA PRO A 457 12.56 78.34 6.07
C PRO A 457 13.38 77.12 6.49
N THR A 458 13.02 76.43 7.59
CA THR A 458 13.81 75.35 8.17
C THR A 458 13.19 73.98 7.85
N TRP A 459 12.24 73.51 8.65
CA TRP A 459 11.57 72.21 8.50
C TRP A 459 10.54 72.18 7.36
N GLY A 460 9.99 73.32 6.96
CA GLY A 460 8.98 73.43 5.90
C GLY A 460 9.41 72.87 4.53
N ARG A 461 10.71 72.70 4.29
CA ARG A 461 11.22 72.01 3.09
C ARG A 461 10.83 70.54 3.01
N PHE A 462 10.47 69.90 4.14
CA PHE A 462 10.01 68.52 4.19
C PHE A 462 8.48 68.37 4.14
N LYS A 463 7.72 69.46 4.11
CA LYS A 463 6.25 69.48 4.20
C LYS A 463 5.52 68.47 3.32
N ALA A 464 6.03 68.16 2.12
CA ALA A 464 5.43 67.19 1.21
C ALA A 464 5.43 65.73 1.75
N ARG A 465 6.31 65.43 2.71
CA ARG A 465 6.43 64.14 3.41
C ARG A 465 6.16 64.23 4.92
N THR A 466 5.78 65.42 5.43
CA THR A 466 5.46 65.64 6.84
C THR A 466 4.05 65.18 7.17
N LYS A 467 3.94 64.47 8.30
CA LYS A 467 2.73 64.06 9.00
C LYS A 467 2.78 64.76 10.37
N PRO A 468 2.13 65.93 10.50
CA PRO A 468 2.22 66.75 11.70
C PRO A 468 1.04 66.49 12.65
N VAL A 469 1.21 66.85 13.91
CA VAL A 469 0.14 67.10 14.90
C VAL A 469 0.40 68.46 15.60
N PRO A 470 -0.60 69.09 16.23
CA PRO A 470 -0.46 70.41 16.84
C PRO A 470 -0.14 70.35 18.35
N GLY A 471 0.76 71.23 18.81
CA GLY A 471 1.05 71.44 20.23
C GLY A 471 0.31 72.62 20.88
N ASN A 472 0.62 72.93 22.15
CA ASN A 472 -0.02 74.02 22.89
C ASN A 472 0.32 75.42 22.34
N HIS A 473 1.54 75.65 21.84
CA HIS A 473 1.89 76.88 21.13
C HIS A 473 1.15 77.02 19.80
N ASP A 474 0.81 75.93 19.11
CA ASP A 474 -0.06 75.97 17.93
C ASP A 474 -1.46 76.52 18.28
N TYR A 475 -1.99 76.10 19.44
CA TYR A 475 -3.29 76.48 19.98
C TYR A 475 -3.35 77.86 20.67
N LEU A 476 -2.23 78.58 20.82
CA LEU A 476 -2.23 80.01 21.16
C LEU A 476 -2.92 80.85 20.08
N THR A 477 -3.10 80.31 18.87
CA THR A 477 -4.05 80.84 17.89
C THR A 477 -5.39 80.11 17.96
N SER A 478 -6.49 80.85 17.84
CA SER A 478 -7.84 80.29 17.93
C SER A 478 -8.02 79.10 16.96
N GLY A 479 -8.31 77.93 17.53
CA GLY A 479 -8.51 76.67 16.81
C GLY A 479 -7.28 76.16 16.04
N ALA A 480 -6.06 76.54 16.44
CA ALA A 480 -4.82 76.25 15.71
C ALA A 480 -4.90 76.63 14.21
N SER A 481 -5.55 77.77 13.92
CA SER A 481 -5.90 78.15 12.55
C SER A 481 -4.69 78.34 11.62
N GLY A 482 -3.53 78.76 12.14
CA GLY A 482 -2.30 78.85 11.35
C GLY A 482 -1.70 77.48 11.01
N TYR A 483 -1.67 76.54 11.96
CA TYR A 483 -1.29 75.14 11.75
C TYR A 483 -2.11 74.47 10.63
N PHE A 484 -3.45 74.51 10.72
CA PHE A 484 -4.32 73.91 9.70
C PHE A 484 -4.21 74.63 8.34
N THR A 485 -4.04 75.96 8.33
CA THR A 485 -3.81 76.72 7.10
C THR A 485 -2.47 76.36 6.46
N TYR A 486 -1.43 76.13 7.26
CA TYR A 486 -0.11 75.78 6.76
C TYR A 486 -0.10 74.35 6.22
N PHE A 487 -0.42 73.34 7.02
CA PHE A 487 -0.29 71.93 6.62
C PHE A 487 -1.43 71.40 5.74
N GLY A 488 -2.61 72.03 5.75
CA GLY A 488 -3.75 71.61 4.95
C GLY A 488 -4.16 70.17 5.25
N SER A 489 -4.38 69.36 4.21
CA SER A 489 -4.79 67.94 4.35
C SER A 489 -3.76 67.02 4.99
N ALA A 490 -2.49 67.45 5.13
CA ALA A 490 -1.49 66.67 5.86
C ALA A 490 -1.81 66.58 7.36
N ALA A 491 -2.46 67.61 7.93
CA ALA A 491 -2.89 67.70 9.33
C ALA A 491 -4.23 66.97 9.62
N GLY A 492 -4.67 66.07 8.73
CA GLY A 492 -5.96 65.42 8.80
C GLY A 492 -7.13 66.37 8.51
N ALA A 493 -8.28 66.11 9.14
CA ALA A 493 -9.45 66.97 8.99
C ALA A 493 -9.29 68.29 9.77
N SER A 494 -9.58 69.41 9.11
CA SER A 494 -9.46 70.76 9.71
C SER A 494 -10.27 70.87 11.00
N GLY A 495 -9.63 71.39 12.06
CA GLY A 495 -10.22 71.52 13.39
C GLY A 495 -10.23 70.24 14.23
N LYS A 496 -9.75 69.09 13.71
CA LYS A 496 -9.53 67.86 14.49
C LYS A 496 -8.08 67.66 14.90
N GLY A 497 -7.16 67.68 13.94
CA GLY A 497 -5.73 67.49 14.18
C GLY A 497 -5.30 66.05 14.49
N TYR A 498 -6.22 65.09 14.44
CA TYR A 498 -5.95 63.65 14.57
C TYR A 498 -6.39 62.87 13.33
N TYR A 499 -5.65 61.81 13.00
CA TYR A 499 -5.83 60.95 11.83
C TYR A 499 -4.90 59.73 11.91
N SER A 500 -5.06 58.76 11.01
CA SER A 500 -4.15 57.61 10.87
C SER A 500 -3.76 57.33 9.43
N TYR A 501 -2.76 56.49 9.24
CA TYR A 501 -2.31 55.99 7.94
C TYR A 501 -1.49 54.70 8.09
N ASP A 502 -1.51 53.86 7.06
CA ASP A 502 -0.63 52.69 7.00
C ASP A 502 0.74 53.08 6.42
N LEU A 503 1.81 52.53 6.98
CA LEU A 503 3.18 52.71 6.52
C LEU A 503 3.87 51.34 6.38
N GLY A 504 3.69 50.71 5.21
CA GLY A 504 4.11 49.33 4.98
C GLY A 504 3.22 48.33 5.72
N THR A 505 3.82 47.54 6.61
CA THR A 505 3.13 46.60 7.51
C THR A 505 2.59 47.24 8.79
N TRP A 506 2.91 48.51 9.06
CA TRP A 506 2.53 49.22 10.27
C TRP A 506 1.27 50.06 10.10
N HIS A 507 0.49 50.17 11.18
CA HIS A 507 -0.54 51.17 11.34
C HIS A 507 0.03 52.34 12.17
N VAL A 508 -0.18 53.58 11.72
CA VAL A 508 0.38 54.78 12.36
C VAL A 508 -0.72 55.77 12.69
N VAL A 509 -0.81 56.14 13.97
CA VAL A 509 -1.83 57.04 14.53
C VAL A 509 -1.20 58.39 14.91
N ALA A 510 -1.83 59.47 14.50
CA ALA A 510 -1.47 60.85 14.83
C ALA A 510 -2.57 61.45 15.72
N LEU A 511 -2.24 61.85 16.95
CA LEU A 511 -3.21 62.32 17.95
C LEU A 511 -2.97 63.79 18.35
N ASN A 512 -4.02 64.45 18.81
CA ASN A 512 -4.02 65.85 19.20
C ASN A 512 -4.28 66.00 20.70
N SER A 513 -3.22 66.30 21.46
CA SER A 513 -3.30 66.44 22.92
C SER A 513 -3.74 67.83 23.41
N ASN A 514 -4.27 68.68 22.51
CA ASN A 514 -4.77 70.03 22.79
C ASN A 514 -6.30 70.17 22.68
N ILE A 515 -7.00 69.04 22.56
CA ILE A 515 -8.47 68.94 22.58
C ILE A 515 -8.91 67.94 23.65
N ALA A 516 -10.22 67.67 23.76
CA ALA A 516 -10.71 66.66 24.70
C ALA A 516 -10.12 65.27 24.41
N MET A 517 -9.46 64.70 25.42
CA MET A 517 -8.83 63.36 25.41
C MET A 517 -9.52 62.37 26.37
N ASN A 518 -10.47 62.83 27.19
CA ASN A 518 -11.17 61.98 28.16
C ASN A 518 -11.93 60.83 27.48
N VAL A 519 -12.19 59.76 28.25
CA VAL A 519 -13.09 58.66 27.86
C VAL A 519 -14.42 59.22 27.35
N GLY A 520 -14.88 58.76 26.19
CA GLY A 520 -16.08 59.26 25.51
C GLY A 520 -15.89 60.57 24.72
N SER A 521 -14.67 61.11 24.64
CA SER A 521 -14.38 62.28 23.78
C SER A 521 -14.44 61.90 22.29
N PRO A 522 -14.72 62.84 21.36
CA PRO A 522 -14.78 62.53 19.93
C PRO A 522 -13.47 62.02 19.32
N GLN A 523 -12.33 62.22 20.00
CA GLN A 523 -11.02 61.71 19.59
C GLN A 523 -10.81 60.28 20.11
N GLU A 524 -11.06 60.03 21.39
CA GLU A 524 -10.96 58.71 22.04
C GLU A 524 -11.91 57.69 21.39
N VAL A 525 -13.17 58.07 21.14
CA VAL A 525 -14.14 57.23 20.42
C VAL A 525 -13.72 56.94 18.98
N TRP A 526 -13.04 57.89 18.33
CA TRP A 526 -12.50 57.67 16.99
C TRP A 526 -11.29 56.72 17.02
N LEU A 527 -10.38 56.90 17.98
CA LEU A 527 -9.17 56.09 18.16
C LEU A 527 -9.52 54.61 18.31
N LYS A 528 -10.46 54.27 19.21
CA LYS A 528 -10.97 52.89 19.37
C LYS A 528 -11.51 52.30 18.07
N ALA A 529 -12.29 53.06 17.32
CA ALA A 529 -12.90 52.61 16.07
C ALA A 529 -11.90 52.45 14.92
N ASP A 530 -10.78 53.19 14.97
CA ASP A 530 -9.71 53.14 13.98
C ASP A 530 -8.76 51.97 14.24
N LEU A 531 -8.32 51.80 15.50
CA LEU A 531 -7.52 50.66 15.97
C LEU A 531 -8.25 49.33 15.69
N ALA A 532 -9.52 49.21 16.07
CA ALA A 532 -10.34 48.02 15.82
C ALA A 532 -10.61 47.71 14.33
N LYS A 533 -10.27 48.64 13.42
CA LYS A 533 -10.37 48.47 11.96
C LYS A 533 -9.04 48.08 11.33
N SER A 534 -7.91 48.32 12.01
CA SER A 534 -6.60 47.91 11.55
C SER A 534 -6.50 46.38 11.47
N THR A 535 -5.86 45.89 10.41
CA THR A 535 -5.42 44.49 10.29
C THR A 535 -3.90 44.38 10.34
N LYS A 536 -3.22 45.46 10.72
CA LYS A 536 -1.77 45.50 10.91
C LYS A 536 -1.45 44.98 12.30
N ARG A 537 -0.41 44.14 12.39
CA ARG A 537 0.07 43.63 13.68
C ARG A 537 0.72 44.72 14.52
N CYS A 538 1.57 45.54 13.89
CA CYS A 538 2.35 46.56 14.59
C CYS A 538 1.66 47.93 14.53
N THR A 539 1.52 48.60 15.67
CA THR A 539 0.93 49.95 15.78
C THR A 539 1.89 50.95 16.43
N LEU A 540 1.98 52.15 15.86
CA LEU A 540 2.74 53.30 16.39
C LEU A 540 1.81 54.50 16.57
N ALA A 541 2.01 55.30 17.62
CA ALA A 541 1.32 56.58 17.79
C ALA A 541 2.26 57.75 18.10
N TYR A 542 1.82 58.98 17.84
CA TYR A 542 2.53 60.20 18.24
C TYR A 542 1.59 61.40 18.45
N TRP A 543 1.92 62.26 19.43
CA TRP A 543 1.22 63.50 19.81
C TRP A 543 2.10 64.41 20.69
N HIS A 544 1.61 65.54 21.19
CA HIS A 544 2.49 66.54 21.84
C HIS A 544 2.82 66.25 23.30
N HIS A 545 1.84 66.24 24.20
CA HIS A 545 2.07 66.19 25.66
C HIS A 545 2.43 64.78 26.15
N PRO A 546 3.53 64.56 26.90
CA PRO A 546 3.93 63.23 27.39
C PRO A 546 3.00 62.71 28.50
N LEU A 547 2.79 61.39 28.56
CA LEU A 547 2.17 60.76 29.74
C LEU A 547 3.21 60.54 30.83
N PHE A 548 4.47 60.30 30.45
CA PHE A 548 5.59 60.10 31.37
C PHE A 548 6.75 60.99 30.95
N SER A 549 7.24 61.81 31.88
CA SER A 549 8.39 62.68 31.64
C SER A 549 9.11 63.03 32.94
N SER A 550 10.44 63.08 32.86
CA SER A 550 11.36 63.63 33.84
C SER A 550 11.78 65.07 33.51
N GLY A 551 11.23 65.66 32.45
CA GLY A 551 11.46 67.04 32.03
C GLY A 551 10.90 68.09 33.00
N ASN A 552 10.91 69.35 32.58
CA ASN A 552 10.55 70.49 33.43
C ASN A 552 9.03 70.74 33.50
N GLU A 553 8.30 70.45 32.43
CA GLU A 553 6.84 70.55 32.40
C GLU A 553 6.18 69.27 32.95
N GLY A 554 6.78 68.11 32.66
CA GLY A 554 6.50 66.83 33.30
C GLY A 554 5.31 66.07 32.70
N ALA A 555 4.83 65.07 33.44
CA ALA A 555 3.76 64.17 33.01
C ALA A 555 2.38 64.86 32.91
N HIS A 556 1.67 64.65 31.79
CA HIS A 556 0.30 65.08 31.55
C HIS A 556 -0.70 63.92 31.65
N PRO A 557 -1.27 63.63 32.84
CA PRO A 557 -2.17 62.50 33.05
C PRO A 557 -3.48 62.59 32.25
N GLU A 558 -3.83 63.76 31.69
CA GLU A 558 -4.98 63.93 30.80
C GLU A 558 -4.87 63.11 29.50
N THR A 559 -3.65 62.70 29.12
CA THR A 559 -3.38 61.84 27.95
C THR A 559 -3.63 60.35 28.22
N GLN A 560 -3.71 59.94 29.50
CA GLN A 560 -3.82 58.54 29.93
C GLN A 560 -4.91 57.73 29.21
N PRO A 561 -6.13 58.25 28.92
CA PRO A 561 -7.15 57.48 28.21
C PRO A 561 -6.75 57.10 26.78
N LEU A 562 -6.01 57.96 26.07
CA LEU A 562 -5.53 57.66 24.73
C LEU A 562 -4.40 56.61 24.78
N PHE A 563 -3.53 56.70 25.78
CA PHE A 563 -2.47 55.73 26.02
C PHE A 563 -3.04 54.35 26.42
N GLN A 564 -4.12 54.32 27.21
CA GLN A 564 -4.86 53.10 27.55
C GLN A 564 -5.45 52.43 26.31
N ASP A 565 -6.11 53.19 25.43
CA ASP A 565 -6.71 52.65 24.21
C ASP A 565 -5.67 52.08 23.24
N LEU A 566 -4.47 52.69 23.20
CA LEU A 566 -3.33 52.20 22.44
C LEU A 566 -2.73 50.92 23.06
N TYR A 567 -2.63 50.85 24.38
CA TYR A 567 -2.11 49.69 25.13
C TYR A 567 -3.04 48.49 24.96
N ASP A 568 -4.35 48.70 25.17
CA ASP A 568 -5.42 47.71 24.92
C ASP A 568 -5.42 47.20 23.47
N ALA A 569 -4.94 48.00 22.51
CA ALA A 569 -4.86 47.64 21.09
C ALA A 569 -3.49 47.11 20.63
N GLY A 570 -2.50 46.96 21.52
CA GLY A 570 -1.17 46.44 21.16
C GLY A 570 -0.29 47.46 20.42
N ALA A 571 -0.25 48.72 20.88
CA ALA A 571 0.66 49.72 20.34
C ALA A 571 2.07 49.61 20.93
N GLU A 572 3.07 49.59 20.06
CA GLU A 572 4.46 49.26 20.39
C GLU A 572 5.26 50.43 20.97
N VAL A 573 4.95 51.62 20.46
CA VAL A 573 5.75 52.82 20.68
C VAL A 573 4.89 54.08 20.50
N VAL A 574 5.09 55.00 21.43
CA VAL A 574 4.51 56.34 21.47
C VAL A 574 5.64 57.35 21.39
N VAL A 575 5.54 58.34 20.50
CA VAL A 575 6.51 59.44 20.42
C VAL A 575 5.83 60.76 20.78
N VAL A 576 6.45 61.53 21.66
CA VAL A 576 5.89 62.78 22.22
C VAL A 576 6.91 63.91 22.28
N GLY A 577 6.46 65.15 22.41
CA GLY A 577 7.29 66.34 22.55
C GLY A 577 7.01 67.06 23.88
N HIS A 578 6.79 68.38 23.81
CA HIS A 578 6.41 69.30 24.89
C HIS A 578 7.50 69.54 25.94
N ASP A 579 8.03 68.48 26.54
CA ASP A 579 9.26 68.59 27.33
C ASP A 579 10.45 68.65 26.38
N HIS A 580 11.20 69.75 26.46
CA HIS A 580 12.29 70.03 25.53
C HIS A 580 13.57 69.25 25.89
N ASP A 581 13.48 67.92 25.88
CA ASP A 581 14.58 66.98 26.08
C ASP A 581 14.36 65.67 25.30
N TYR A 582 15.30 64.74 25.43
CA TYR A 582 15.13 63.37 24.96
C TYR A 582 15.00 62.43 26.15
N GLU A 583 13.90 61.70 26.24
CA GLU A 583 13.72 60.64 27.21
C GLU A 583 13.14 59.38 26.56
N ARG A 584 13.60 58.20 26.98
CA ARG A 584 13.06 56.91 26.53
C ARG A 584 12.76 56.05 27.75
N PHE A 585 11.52 55.59 27.84
CA PHE A 585 11.06 54.69 28.88
C PHE A 585 11.21 53.22 28.49
N ALA A 586 11.28 52.33 29.47
CA ALA A 586 11.05 50.91 29.27
C ALA A 586 9.59 50.66 28.83
N PRO A 587 9.28 49.53 28.17
CA PRO A 587 7.92 49.07 27.91
C PRO A 587 7.09 49.12 29.21
N GLN A 588 6.00 49.89 29.21
CA GLN A 588 5.18 50.10 30.40
C GLN A 588 3.70 50.27 30.11
N SER A 589 2.90 49.92 31.11
CA SER A 589 1.45 50.13 31.14
C SER A 589 1.07 51.61 31.31
N PRO A 590 -0.20 52.00 31.03
CA PRO A 590 -0.72 53.37 31.21
C PRO A 590 -0.68 53.90 32.65
N ASN A 591 -0.26 53.08 33.63
CA ASN A 591 -0.07 53.47 35.02
C ASN A 591 1.42 53.57 35.44
N GLY A 592 2.36 53.49 34.49
CA GLY A 592 3.80 53.56 34.77
C GLY A 592 4.36 52.31 35.44
N VAL A 593 3.68 51.17 35.30
CA VAL A 593 4.20 49.86 35.73
C VAL A 593 4.87 49.19 34.53
N ALA A 594 6.14 48.80 34.68
CA ALA A 594 6.91 48.11 33.65
C ALA A 594 6.21 46.81 33.21
N ASP A 595 6.11 46.61 31.90
CA ASP A 595 5.43 45.49 31.24
C ASP A 595 6.22 45.11 30.00
N SER A 596 7.03 44.05 30.09
CA SER A 596 7.90 43.60 29.01
C SER A 596 7.19 42.77 27.93
N LEU A 597 5.90 42.47 28.10
CA LEU A 597 5.12 41.66 27.16
C LEU A 597 4.24 42.53 26.27
N HIS A 598 3.61 43.56 26.85
CA HIS A 598 2.61 44.38 26.18
C HIS A 598 2.75 45.90 26.45
N GLY A 599 3.81 46.31 27.13
CA GLY A 599 4.04 47.70 27.50
C GLY A 599 4.41 48.58 26.30
N ILE A 600 3.74 49.73 26.18
CA ILE A 600 4.13 50.74 25.20
C ILE A 600 5.49 51.33 25.60
N ARG A 601 6.37 51.51 24.64
CA ARG A 601 7.58 52.34 24.81
C ARG A 601 7.26 53.81 24.51
N GLU A 602 7.21 54.66 25.53
CA GLU A 602 7.16 56.12 25.34
C GLU A 602 8.57 56.68 25.06
N ILE A 603 8.67 57.58 24.08
CA ILE A 603 9.89 58.35 23.75
C ILE A 603 9.52 59.83 23.66
N VAL A 604 10.03 60.62 24.60
CA VAL A 604 10.04 62.09 24.54
C VAL A 604 11.14 62.51 23.56
N ALA A 605 10.78 63.35 22.61
CA ALA A 605 11.60 63.77 21.47
C ALA A 605 11.45 65.27 21.18
N GLY A 606 11.20 66.11 22.20
CA GLY A 606 11.08 67.57 22.13
C GLY A 606 12.40 68.31 21.85
N THR A 607 13.20 67.75 20.96
CA THR A 607 14.58 68.13 20.68
C THR A 607 14.74 68.93 19.39
N GLY A 608 13.62 69.27 18.71
CA GLY A 608 13.58 69.73 17.33
C GLY A 608 14.22 71.10 17.08
N GLY A 609 14.12 72.05 18.02
CA GLY A 609 14.84 73.33 17.87
C GLY A 609 14.52 74.44 18.88
N ALA A 610 13.49 74.28 19.71
CA ALA A 610 13.26 75.11 20.87
C ALA A 610 14.40 74.98 21.90
N GLY A 611 14.40 75.87 22.90
CA GLY A 611 15.41 75.88 23.94
C GLY A 611 15.21 74.75 24.94
N LEU A 612 16.15 73.81 24.98
CA LEU A 612 16.09 72.62 25.86
C LEU A 612 15.86 72.99 27.33
N PHE A 613 15.08 72.16 28.02
CA PHE A 613 14.82 72.27 29.45
C PHE A 613 15.90 71.54 30.26
N THR A 614 15.95 71.81 31.56
CA THR A 614 16.81 71.04 32.48
C THR A 614 15.97 69.95 33.10
N ALA A 615 16.31 68.69 32.84
CA ALA A 615 15.56 67.57 33.37
C ALA A 615 15.75 67.42 34.89
N HIS A 616 14.78 66.80 35.53
CA HIS A 616 14.79 66.46 36.95
C HIS A 616 15.39 65.07 37.19
N ALA A 617 15.27 64.56 38.42
CA ALA A 617 15.69 63.19 38.70
C ALA A 617 14.80 62.21 37.91
N PRO A 618 15.36 61.21 37.19
CA PRO A 618 14.59 60.30 36.35
C PRO A 618 13.42 59.65 37.09
N VAL A 619 12.23 59.70 36.48
CA VAL A 619 11.04 59.02 36.99
C VAL A 619 11.09 57.52 36.71
N ALA A 620 10.10 56.77 37.19
CA ALA A 620 10.08 55.32 37.05
C ALA A 620 10.20 54.88 35.58
N ASN A 621 10.93 53.78 35.35
CA ASN A 621 11.16 53.15 34.04
C ASN A 621 11.89 54.00 32.99
N SER A 622 12.42 55.19 33.32
CA SER A 622 13.30 55.96 32.43
C SER A 622 14.60 55.18 32.17
N GLU A 623 14.89 54.86 30.91
CA GLU A 623 16.07 54.07 30.48
C GLU A 623 17.18 54.93 29.86
N ALA A 624 16.84 56.05 29.24
CA ALA A 624 17.78 57.03 28.69
C ALA A 624 17.18 58.43 28.78
N LEU A 625 17.95 59.42 29.24
CA LEU A 625 17.55 60.82 29.40
C LEU A 625 18.69 61.76 28.96
N ASN A 626 18.39 62.77 28.15
CA ASN A 626 19.33 63.82 27.76
C ASN A 626 18.66 65.19 27.56
N ASP A 627 19.06 66.14 28.39
CA ASP A 627 18.50 67.50 28.49
C ASP A 627 19.33 68.58 27.77
N ASN A 628 20.32 68.16 26.96
CA ASN A 628 21.35 69.07 26.45
C ASN A 628 21.74 68.87 24.99
N THR A 629 21.03 68.01 24.24
CA THR A 629 21.29 67.72 22.83
C THR A 629 20.02 67.80 21.98
N ASN A 630 19.97 68.79 21.08
CA ASN A 630 18.98 68.79 19.99
C ASN A 630 19.30 67.68 18.97
N GLY A 631 18.28 67.15 18.31
CA GLY A 631 18.43 66.06 17.35
C GLY A 631 17.12 65.71 16.65
N VAL A 632 17.08 64.52 16.05
CA VAL A 632 15.85 63.91 15.53
C VAL A 632 15.83 62.41 15.86
N LEU A 633 14.67 61.89 16.20
CA LEU A 633 14.44 60.45 16.35
C LEU A 633 14.17 59.84 14.97
N LYS A 634 14.90 58.79 14.61
CA LYS A 634 14.64 57.96 13.43
C LYS A 634 14.15 56.58 13.87
N LEU A 635 13.00 56.17 13.34
CA LEU A 635 12.43 54.83 13.45
C LEU A 635 12.51 54.12 12.09
N THR A 636 12.92 52.86 12.08
CA THR A 636 12.86 51.97 10.91
C THR A 636 11.89 50.85 11.24
N LEU A 637 10.87 50.65 10.40
CA LEU A 637 9.71 49.82 10.68
C LEU A 637 9.83 48.50 9.90
N HIS A 638 10.06 47.39 10.61
CA HIS A 638 10.21 46.05 10.05
C HIS A 638 8.87 45.31 10.02
N THR A 639 8.81 44.12 9.41
CA THR A 639 7.56 43.34 9.35
C THR A 639 7.04 42.88 10.71
N SER A 640 7.95 42.65 11.68
CA SER A 640 7.62 42.12 13.02
C SER A 640 8.24 42.93 14.18
N GLY A 641 8.69 44.16 13.94
CA GLY A 641 9.37 44.97 14.95
C GLY A 641 9.83 46.33 14.42
N TYR A 642 10.55 47.07 15.23
CA TYR A 642 11.10 48.38 14.89
C TYR A 642 12.52 48.54 15.44
N THR A 643 13.31 49.39 14.78
CA THR A 643 14.57 49.90 15.33
C THR A 643 14.50 51.41 15.48
N TRP A 644 15.03 51.94 16.59
CA TRP A 644 15.12 53.38 16.82
C TRP A 644 16.57 53.85 16.87
N LYS A 645 16.79 55.11 16.49
CA LYS A 645 18.05 55.82 16.68
C LYS A 645 17.81 57.31 16.84
N PHE A 646 18.26 57.88 17.95
CA PHE A 646 18.38 59.32 18.11
C PHE A 646 19.62 59.83 17.37
N LEU A 647 19.45 60.86 16.54
CA LEU A 647 20.50 61.45 15.71
C LEU A 647 20.78 62.88 16.20
N PRO A 648 21.93 63.14 16.84
CA PRO A 648 22.25 64.46 17.38
C PRO A 648 22.66 65.46 16.30
N ILE A 649 22.44 66.75 16.56
CA ILE A 649 22.98 67.83 15.70
C ILE A 649 24.52 67.82 15.66
N PRO A 650 25.16 68.33 14.58
CA PRO A 650 26.61 68.34 14.45
C PRO A 650 27.33 68.96 15.65
N GLY A 651 28.34 68.26 16.17
CA GLY A 651 29.14 68.69 17.33
C GLY A 651 28.62 68.21 18.69
N LYS A 652 27.46 67.53 18.74
CA LYS A 652 26.97 66.79 19.91
C LYS A 652 27.24 65.29 19.76
N THR A 653 27.28 64.56 20.87
CA THR A 653 27.70 63.15 20.92
C THR A 653 26.68 62.19 21.54
N PHE A 654 25.58 62.70 22.10
CA PHE A 654 24.53 61.84 22.63
C PHE A 654 23.81 61.11 21.48
N THR A 655 23.71 59.80 21.59
CA THR A 655 22.97 58.91 20.70
C THR A 655 22.38 57.82 21.56
N ASP A 656 21.17 57.42 21.25
CA ASP A 656 20.49 56.26 21.83
C ASP A 656 19.94 55.43 20.67
N GLU A 657 20.09 54.12 20.71
CA GLU A 657 19.65 53.22 19.65
C GLU A 657 19.27 51.85 20.20
N GLY A 658 18.33 51.18 19.54
CA GLY A 658 17.84 49.88 19.97
C GLY A 658 16.73 49.33 19.07
N SER A 659 16.07 48.28 19.54
CA SER A 659 15.02 47.56 18.82
C SER A 659 13.89 47.11 19.73
N GLY A 660 12.66 47.08 19.21
CA GLY A 660 11.50 46.43 19.81
C GLY A 660 10.86 45.45 18.83
N SER A 661 10.21 44.41 19.35
CA SER A 661 9.40 43.45 18.58
C SER A 661 7.93 43.82 18.73
N CYS A 662 7.10 43.48 17.73
CA CYS A 662 5.67 43.75 17.83
C CYS A 662 4.96 42.74 18.75
N HIS A 663 4.14 43.23 19.67
CA HIS A 663 3.27 42.41 20.53
C HIS A 663 1.81 42.46 20.06
N ASP A 664 1.02 41.51 20.53
CA ASP A 664 -0.41 41.48 20.19
C ASP A 664 -1.22 42.32 21.21
N ALA A 665 -2.51 42.52 20.94
CA ALA A 665 -3.36 43.47 21.67
C ALA A 665 -3.75 42.99 23.08
N LEU A 666 -3.78 43.89 24.06
CA LEU A 666 -4.17 43.58 25.43
C LEU A 666 -5.66 43.41 25.60
N SER A 667 -6.06 42.16 25.56
CA SER A 667 -7.33 41.70 26.06
C SER A 667 -7.47 41.88 27.58
N GLY A 668 -8.08 42.99 28.00
CA GLY A 668 -8.54 43.18 29.39
C GLY A 668 -9.64 42.20 29.84
N ALA A 669 -10.18 41.39 28.92
CA ALA A 669 -10.92 40.18 29.26
C ALA A 669 -9.94 39.02 29.29
N ASN A 670 -9.91 38.23 30.36
CA ASN A 670 -9.13 36.98 30.41
C ASN A 670 -9.52 36.10 29.21
N HIS A 671 -8.62 35.97 28.24
CA HIS A 671 -8.92 35.20 27.03
C HIS A 671 -8.82 33.72 27.35
N PRO A 672 -9.87 32.92 27.05
CA PRO A 672 -9.78 31.49 27.28
C PRO A 672 -8.60 30.95 26.48
N PRO A 673 -7.62 30.31 27.13
CA PRO A 673 -6.41 29.88 26.45
C PRO A 673 -6.70 28.93 25.29
N ALA A 674 -5.80 28.88 24.31
CA ALA A 674 -5.88 27.90 23.25
C ALA A 674 -5.29 26.58 23.74
N ALA A 675 -6.14 25.59 24.00
CA ALA A 675 -5.68 24.21 24.07
C ALA A 675 -5.14 23.81 22.69
N ALA A 676 -3.89 23.37 22.65
CA ALA A 676 -3.34 22.63 21.53
C ALA A 676 -2.92 21.25 22.08
N PRO A 677 -3.79 20.22 21.98
CA PRO A 677 -3.51 18.88 22.49
C PRO A 677 -2.38 18.17 21.72
N GLY A 678 -1.85 18.76 20.66
CA GLY A 678 -0.85 18.17 19.78
C GLY A 678 -1.40 17.00 18.97
N GLY A 679 -0.51 16.09 18.59
CA GLY A 679 -0.88 14.92 17.78
C GLY A 679 -1.19 15.24 16.31
N PRO A 680 -1.95 14.37 15.60
CA PRO A 680 -2.54 13.12 16.08
C PRO A 680 -1.48 12.17 16.64
N TYR A 681 -1.82 11.49 17.72
CA TYR A 681 -0.93 10.53 18.36
C TYR A 681 -1.15 9.15 17.76
N THR A 682 -0.06 8.39 17.66
CA THR A 682 -0.11 6.97 17.36
C THR A 682 0.59 6.21 18.48
N GLY A 683 0.09 5.01 18.77
CA GLY A 683 0.65 4.13 19.77
C GLY A 683 0.24 2.69 19.51
N THR A 684 0.72 1.80 20.36
CA THR A 684 0.25 0.41 20.44
C THR A 684 -0.37 0.23 21.82
N GLU A 685 -1.44 -0.55 21.92
CA GLU A 685 -2.05 -0.83 23.23
C GLU A 685 -1.05 -1.47 24.21
N GLY A 686 -1.25 -1.23 25.50
CA GLY A 686 -0.29 -1.62 26.55
C GLY A 686 0.98 -0.76 26.60
N VAL A 687 1.27 0.06 25.58
CA VAL A 687 2.38 1.03 25.56
C VAL A 687 1.87 2.42 25.97
N ALA A 688 2.64 3.12 26.79
CA ALA A 688 2.31 4.49 27.20
C ALA A 688 2.52 5.47 26.05
N VAL A 689 1.43 6.07 25.56
CA VAL A 689 1.48 7.24 24.67
C VAL A 689 1.82 8.45 25.53
N THR A 690 2.86 9.19 25.15
CA THR A 690 3.18 10.48 25.76
C THR A 690 2.52 11.58 24.95
N PHE A 691 1.70 12.38 25.60
CA PHE A 691 1.00 13.52 25.03
C PHE A 691 1.88 14.76 25.18
N ASP A 692 1.64 15.76 24.34
CA ASP A 692 2.36 17.03 24.35
C ASP A 692 1.39 18.19 24.10
N GLY A 693 1.05 18.87 25.19
CA GLY A 693 0.28 20.10 25.19
C GLY A 693 1.14 21.35 25.10
N SER A 694 2.46 21.26 24.91
CA SER A 694 3.39 22.42 24.95
C SER A 694 3.13 23.48 23.88
N GLY A 695 2.39 23.14 22.83
CA GLY A 695 1.87 24.10 21.85
C GLY A 695 0.66 24.90 22.34
N SER A 696 0.10 24.59 23.51
CA SER A 696 -1.02 25.35 24.09
C SER A 696 -0.53 26.72 24.54
N SER A 697 -1.27 27.76 24.19
CA SER A 697 -0.90 29.14 24.45
C SER A 697 -2.02 29.89 25.16
N ASP A 698 -1.63 30.70 26.14
CA ASP A 698 -2.50 31.73 26.68
C ASP A 698 -2.29 33.03 25.90
N PRO A 699 -3.34 33.66 25.31
CA PRO A 699 -3.20 34.92 24.59
C PRO A 699 -2.70 36.08 25.45
N ASP A 700 -2.94 36.05 26.77
CA ASP A 700 -2.52 37.08 27.71
C ASP A 700 -1.17 36.71 28.41
N GLY A 701 -0.60 35.54 28.08
CA GLY A 701 0.69 35.04 28.60
C GLY A 701 0.63 34.34 29.96
N ASP A 702 -0.55 33.99 30.47
CA ASP A 702 -0.70 33.33 31.78
C ASP A 702 -0.11 31.90 31.83
N ALA A 703 0.24 31.47 33.05
CA ALA A 703 0.64 30.09 33.32
C ALA A 703 -0.55 29.13 33.22
N LEU A 704 -0.42 28.10 32.37
CA LEU A 704 -1.47 27.12 32.09
C LEU A 704 -1.47 25.91 33.04
N VAL A 705 -2.67 25.53 33.47
CA VAL A 705 -3.00 24.24 34.10
C VAL A 705 -3.67 23.35 33.04
N TYR A 706 -3.17 22.12 32.89
CA TYR A 706 -3.60 21.20 31.84
C TYR A 706 -4.47 20.09 32.42
N ALA A 707 -5.64 19.87 31.84
CA ALA A 707 -6.57 18.80 32.16
C ALA A 707 -6.90 17.98 30.91
N TRP A 708 -6.49 16.73 30.91
CA TRP A 708 -6.66 15.80 29.78
C TRP A 708 -7.75 14.77 30.09
N THR A 709 -8.55 14.42 29.08
CA THR A 709 -9.34 13.17 29.07
C THR A 709 -8.93 12.35 27.86
N PHE A 710 -8.54 11.10 28.07
CA PHE A 710 -7.92 10.28 27.01
C PHE A 710 -8.94 9.58 26.09
N GLY A 711 -10.23 9.77 26.29
CA GLY A 711 -11.29 9.20 25.44
C GLY A 711 -11.75 7.79 25.84
N ASP A 712 -11.05 7.12 26.76
CA ASP A 712 -11.41 5.82 27.36
C ASP A 712 -11.97 5.94 28.79
N GLY A 713 -12.09 7.17 29.30
CA GLY A 713 -12.53 7.48 30.66
C GLY A 713 -11.39 7.78 31.64
N ALA A 714 -10.12 7.57 31.25
CA ALA A 714 -8.98 8.02 32.03
C ALA A 714 -8.72 9.52 31.86
N THR A 715 -8.02 10.11 32.84
CA THR A 715 -7.67 11.54 32.87
C THR A 715 -6.21 11.75 33.25
N GLY A 716 -5.64 12.90 32.85
CA GLY A 716 -4.25 13.26 33.10
C GLY A 716 -4.07 14.76 33.32
N THR A 717 -2.91 15.15 33.85
CA THR A 717 -2.57 16.56 34.11
C THR A 717 -1.12 16.88 33.78
N GLY A 718 -0.83 18.16 33.57
CA GLY A 718 0.50 18.66 33.17
C GLY A 718 0.67 18.79 31.65
N VAL A 719 1.78 19.41 31.24
CA VAL A 719 2.08 19.71 29.82
C VAL A 719 2.20 18.43 28.98
N ALA A 720 2.88 17.41 29.52
CA ALA A 720 3.16 16.17 28.81
C ALA A 720 2.85 14.94 29.69
N PRO A 721 1.56 14.60 29.91
CA PRO A 721 1.20 13.36 30.60
C PRO A 721 1.45 12.15 29.70
N SER A 722 1.53 10.98 30.31
CA SER A 722 1.49 9.71 29.58
C SER A 722 0.26 8.89 29.97
N HIS A 723 -0.32 8.20 29.00
CA HIS A 723 -1.45 7.29 29.21
C HIS A 723 -1.30 6.01 28.39
N THR A 724 -1.73 4.90 28.95
CA THR A 724 -1.67 3.57 28.33
C THR A 724 -3.10 3.08 28.07
N TYR A 725 -3.41 2.89 26.79
CA TYR A 725 -4.69 2.34 26.37
C TYR A 725 -4.71 0.81 26.49
N VAL A 726 -5.85 0.28 26.88
CA VAL A 726 -6.08 -1.16 27.13
C VAL A 726 -6.71 -1.86 25.90
N GLY A 727 -7.11 -1.08 24.89
CA GLY A 727 -7.63 -1.58 23.62
C GLY A 727 -7.03 -0.79 22.45
N GLY A 728 -6.99 -1.41 21.28
CA GLY A 728 -6.81 -0.69 20.01
C GLY A 728 -8.08 0.08 19.62
N GLY A 729 -7.88 1.23 18.97
CA GLY A 729 -8.98 2.10 18.58
C GLY A 729 -8.55 3.54 18.33
N ALA A 730 -9.47 4.34 17.80
CA ALA A 730 -9.29 5.78 17.68
C ALA A 730 -9.95 6.45 18.90
N TYR A 731 -9.14 6.95 19.83
CA TYR A 731 -9.62 7.62 21.02
C TYR A 731 -9.58 9.14 20.83
N THR A 732 -10.70 9.81 21.11
CA THR A 732 -10.76 11.27 21.14
C THR A 732 -10.10 11.76 22.42
N VAL A 733 -8.88 12.26 22.28
CA VAL A 733 -8.12 12.86 23.40
C VAL A 733 -8.45 14.34 23.45
N THR A 734 -9.05 14.74 24.56
CA THR A 734 -9.45 16.12 24.80
C THR A 734 -8.47 16.78 25.76
N LEU A 735 -7.95 17.94 25.39
CA LEU A 735 -7.27 18.86 26.30
C LEU A 735 -8.18 20.04 26.60
N THR A 736 -8.34 20.33 27.88
CA THR A 736 -8.74 21.65 28.36
C THR A 736 -7.56 22.25 29.10
N VAL A 737 -7.17 23.48 28.75
CA VAL A 737 -6.23 24.28 29.55
C VAL A 737 -6.98 25.39 30.29
N THR A 738 -6.53 25.70 31.50
CA THR A 738 -7.08 26.73 32.39
C THR A 738 -5.94 27.66 32.77
N ASP A 739 -6.10 28.96 32.58
CA ASP A 739 -5.10 29.97 32.91
C ASP A 739 -5.07 30.31 34.41
N ALA A 740 -4.09 31.12 34.82
CA ALA A 740 -3.89 31.53 36.20
C ALA A 740 -4.97 32.49 36.75
N ARG A 741 -5.73 33.17 35.87
CA ARG A 741 -6.87 34.04 36.19
C ARG A 741 -8.21 33.29 36.17
N GLY A 742 -8.22 32.00 35.78
CA GLY A 742 -9.32 31.05 35.92
C GLY A 742 -10.31 30.98 34.74
N ALA A 743 -9.99 31.50 33.55
CA ALA A 743 -10.73 31.12 32.35
C ALA A 743 -10.22 29.75 31.85
N SER A 744 -10.91 29.17 30.88
CA SER A 744 -10.57 27.84 30.37
C SER A 744 -10.85 27.78 28.89
N SER A 745 -9.99 27.08 28.17
CA SER A 745 -10.14 26.81 26.76
C SER A 745 -11.50 26.19 26.46
N ALA A 746 -11.97 26.35 25.22
CA ALA A 746 -12.82 25.31 24.67
C ALA A 746 -12.05 23.98 24.74
N PRO A 747 -12.70 22.83 25.01
CA PRO A 747 -12.01 21.56 24.95
C PRO A 747 -11.59 21.31 23.49
N ASP A 748 -10.29 21.28 23.22
CA ASP A 748 -9.78 20.93 21.90
C ASP A 748 -9.41 19.44 21.86
N THR A 749 -9.59 18.83 20.70
CA THR A 749 -9.54 17.39 20.54
C THR A 749 -8.57 16.96 19.46
N THR A 750 -7.73 16.00 19.79
CA THR A 750 -6.91 15.26 18.85
C THR A 750 -7.27 13.77 18.92
N THR A 751 -6.74 12.98 18.00
CA THR A 751 -6.95 11.54 17.98
C THR A 751 -5.71 10.83 18.47
N ALA A 752 -5.85 9.94 19.45
CA ALA A 752 -4.88 8.89 19.70
C ALA A 752 -5.34 7.62 18.96
N THR A 753 -4.69 7.32 17.85
CA THR A 753 -4.93 6.09 17.08
C THR A 753 -4.02 5.00 17.63
N ILE A 754 -4.61 4.12 18.43
CA ILE A 754 -3.93 3.00 19.08
C ILE A 754 -4.05 1.79 18.16
N ALA A 755 -2.92 1.34 17.64
CA ALA A 755 -2.83 0.07 16.95
C ALA A 755 -3.05 -1.07 17.96
N ASN A 756 -4.00 -1.93 17.63
CA ASN A 756 -4.24 -3.18 18.34
C ASN A 756 -3.04 -4.12 18.15
N ALA A 757 -2.60 -4.78 19.20
CA ALA A 757 -1.47 -5.69 19.23
C ALA A 757 -1.97 -7.12 18.99
N ALA A 758 -1.82 -7.61 17.76
CA ALA A 758 -2.27 -8.97 17.41
C ALA A 758 -1.64 -10.05 18.35
N PRO A 759 -2.44 -11.02 18.85
CA PRO A 759 -1.96 -12.08 19.73
C PRO A 759 -0.76 -12.84 19.13
N VAL A 760 0.31 -13.07 19.90
CA VAL A 760 1.45 -13.87 19.42
C VAL A 760 1.10 -15.36 19.54
N VAL A 761 0.88 -16.03 18.40
CA VAL A 761 0.43 -17.44 18.34
C VAL A 761 1.58 -18.38 17.98
N ASN A 762 1.78 -19.40 18.81
CA ASN A 762 2.64 -20.55 18.56
C ASN A 762 1.76 -21.80 18.36
N ALA A 763 1.70 -22.31 17.13
CA ALA A 763 0.90 -23.49 16.78
C ALA A 763 1.45 -24.82 17.36
N GLY A 764 2.62 -24.80 17.99
CA GLY A 764 3.30 -25.99 18.52
C GLY A 764 4.27 -26.61 17.51
N PRO A 765 5.05 -27.65 17.92
CA PRO A 765 6.01 -28.31 17.04
C PRO A 765 5.32 -29.13 15.95
N PRO A 766 6.03 -29.46 14.84
CA PRO A 766 5.55 -30.42 13.86
C PRO A 766 5.19 -31.78 14.48
N GLN A 767 4.17 -32.44 13.92
CA GLN A 767 3.68 -33.74 14.38
C GLN A 767 3.63 -34.75 13.21
N THR A 768 3.59 -36.04 13.56
CA THR A 768 3.41 -37.14 12.60
C THR A 768 2.37 -38.11 13.15
N VAL A 769 1.44 -38.53 12.30
CA VAL A 769 0.27 -39.33 12.66
C VAL A 769 -0.05 -40.30 11.53
N ASN A 770 -0.61 -41.47 11.82
CA ASN A 770 -1.12 -42.34 10.76
C ASN A 770 -2.48 -41.83 10.26
N VAL A 771 -2.77 -42.01 8.97
CA VAL A 771 -4.10 -41.77 8.40
C VAL A 771 -5.18 -42.49 9.23
N GLY A 772 -6.29 -41.81 9.49
CA GLY A 772 -7.38 -42.31 10.33
C GLY A 772 -7.13 -42.24 11.85
N SER A 773 -5.93 -41.88 12.31
CA SER A 773 -5.66 -41.64 13.74
C SER A 773 -5.86 -40.16 14.10
N ALA A 774 -6.35 -39.90 15.31
CA ALA A 774 -6.51 -38.54 15.80
C ALA A 774 -5.17 -37.91 16.18
N VAL A 775 -4.90 -36.70 15.68
CA VAL A 775 -3.84 -35.82 16.17
C VAL A 775 -4.42 -34.85 17.20
N THR A 776 -3.66 -34.53 18.24
CA THR A 776 -3.99 -33.47 19.21
C THR A 776 -3.02 -32.31 19.06
N LEU A 777 -3.54 -31.18 18.59
CA LEU A 777 -2.82 -29.92 18.53
C LEU A 777 -2.86 -29.24 19.91
N ASN A 778 -1.70 -28.77 20.38
CA ASN A 778 -1.58 -27.97 21.60
C ASN A 778 -0.88 -26.67 21.24
N ALA A 779 -1.65 -25.73 20.71
CA ALA A 779 -1.19 -24.39 20.42
C ALA A 779 -1.16 -23.55 21.71
N THR A 780 -0.37 -22.50 21.69
CA THR A 780 -0.32 -21.50 22.76
C THR A 780 -0.34 -20.12 22.14
N PHE A 781 -0.91 -19.15 22.84
CA PHE A 781 -0.80 -17.74 22.48
C PHE A 781 -0.57 -16.88 23.71
N THR A 782 0.07 -15.74 23.49
CA THR A 782 0.21 -14.67 24.48
C THR A 782 -0.27 -13.38 23.86
N ASP A 783 -1.05 -12.64 24.63
CA ASP A 783 -1.38 -11.26 24.32
C ASP A 783 -0.59 -10.33 25.25
N GLY A 784 -0.15 -9.19 24.72
CA GLY A 784 0.63 -8.19 25.47
C GLY A 784 -0.24 -7.42 26.47
N VAL A 785 -1.55 -7.37 26.22
CA VAL A 785 -2.58 -6.79 27.07
C VAL A 785 -3.62 -7.87 27.38
N ASN A 786 -4.28 -7.78 28.54
CA ASN A 786 -5.33 -8.74 28.90
C ASN A 786 -6.70 -8.20 28.50
N ASP A 787 -6.99 -8.25 27.19
CA ASP A 787 -8.09 -7.56 26.51
C ASP A 787 -9.23 -8.50 26.03
N GLY A 788 -9.10 -9.80 26.29
CA GLY A 788 -10.02 -10.84 25.79
C GLY A 788 -11.51 -10.64 26.14
N PRO A 789 -12.40 -11.44 25.52
CA PRO A 789 -12.13 -12.80 25.06
C PRO A 789 -11.53 -12.91 23.65
N TRP A 790 -10.63 -13.87 23.47
CA TRP A 790 -10.05 -14.21 22.17
C TRP A 790 -10.88 -15.28 21.48
N ALA A 791 -11.21 -15.07 20.22
CA ALA A 791 -11.65 -16.11 19.30
C ALA A 791 -10.43 -16.84 18.71
N PHE A 792 -10.57 -18.12 18.37
CA PHE A 792 -9.54 -18.85 17.63
C PHE A 792 -10.13 -19.68 16.50
N GLY A 793 -9.33 -19.89 15.47
CA GLY A 793 -9.61 -20.76 14.33
C GLY A 793 -8.38 -21.62 14.00
N ILE A 794 -8.60 -22.90 13.77
CA ILE A 794 -7.57 -23.87 13.35
C ILE A 794 -7.97 -24.38 11.97
N ASP A 795 -7.24 -23.95 10.95
CA ASP A 795 -7.25 -24.55 9.62
C ASP A 795 -6.26 -25.72 9.63
N TRP A 796 -6.76 -26.92 9.31
CA TRP A 796 -5.96 -28.15 9.34
C TRP A 796 -5.16 -28.38 8.04
N GLY A 797 -5.35 -27.55 7.01
CA GLY A 797 -4.54 -27.57 5.78
C GLY A 797 -4.84 -28.72 4.81
N ASP A 798 -5.82 -29.57 5.13
CA ASP A 798 -6.29 -30.70 4.29
C ASP A 798 -7.60 -30.41 3.55
N GLY A 799 -8.11 -29.17 3.65
CA GLY A 799 -9.39 -28.75 3.08
C GLY A 799 -10.63 -29.14 3.91
N SER A 800 -10.46 -29.72 5.09
CA SER A 800 -11.55 -29.92 6.04
C SER A 800 -12.05 -28.60 6.65
N PRO A 801 -13.29 -28.54 7.19
CA PRO A 801 -13.80 -27.34 7.85
C PRO A 801 -12.93 -26.94 9.05
N PRO A 802 -12.52 -25.66 9.17
CA PRO A 802 -11.67 -25.21 10.28
C PRO A 802 -12.38 -25.32 11.62
N THR A 803 -11.63 -25.67 12.67
CA THR A 803 -12.15 -25.73 14.05
C THR A 803 -12.10 -24.35 14.68
N SER A 804 -13.25 -23.82 15.12
CA SER A 804 -13.34 -22.53 15.80
C SER A 804 -13.73 -22.65 17.27
N GLY A 805 -13.32 -21.68 18.08
CA GLY A 805 -13.69 -21.57 19.49
C GLY A 805 -13.33 -20.20 20.09
N SER A 806 -13.45 -20.06 21.40
CA SER A 806 -13.01 -18.86 22.12
C SER A 806 -12.53 -19.18 23.54
N THR A 807 -11.76 -18.25 24.12
CA THR A 807 -11.25 -18.30 25.50
C THR A 807 -11.23 -16.91 26.12
N SER A 808 -11.49 -16.82 27.43
CA SER A 808 -11.38 -15.59 28.23
C SER A 808 -10.08 -15.50 29.04
N THR A 809 -9.15 -16.45 28.84
CA THR A 809 -7.82 -16.44 29.44
C THR A 809 -6.75 -16.71 28.39
N PRO A 810 -5.66 -15.93 28.33
CA PRO A 810 -4.57 -16.18 27.40
C PRO A 810 -3.80 -17.43 27.81
N GLY A 811 -3.26 -18.18 26.84
CA GLY A 811 -2.54 -19.43 27.09
C GLY A 811 -2.79 -20.50 26.05
N SER A 812 -3.20 -21.70 26.49
CA SER A 812 -3.26 -22.90 25.64
C SER A 812 -4.58 -23.08 24.91
N ILE A 813 -4.50 -23.48 23.64
CA ILE A 813 -5.61 -23.93 22.80
C ILE A 813 -5.34 -25.40 22.45
N THR A 814 -6.24 -26.30 22.85
CA THR A 814 -6.16 -27.74 22.55
C THR A 814 -7.32 -28.16 21.66
N SER A 815 -7.02 -28.82 20.54
CA SER A 815 -8.03 -29.36 19.62
C SER A 815 -7.55 -30.66 18.97
N THR A 816 -8.47 -31.44 18.40
CA THR A 816 -8.18 -32.75 17.80
C THR A 816 -8.73 -32.87 16.38
N HIS A 817 -7.98 -33.51 15.49
CA HIS A 817 -8.36 -33.72 14.08
C HIS A 817 -7.95 -35.11 13.57
N VAL A 818 -8.55 -35.58 12.49
CA VAL A 818 -8.24 -36.86 11.83
C VAL A 818 -8.02 -36.63 10.34
N TYR A 819 -6.81 -36.90 9.86
CA TYR A 819 -6.51 -36.86 8.42
C TYR A 819 -6.96 -38.16 7.74
N SER A 820 -7.71 -38.03 6.65
CA SER A 820 -8.22 -39.14 5.83
C SER A 820 -7.31 -39.53 4.66
N VAL A 821 -6.30 -38.71 4.35
CA VAL A 821 -5.36 -38.92 3.23
C VAL A 821 -3.94 -38.67 3.74
N ALA A 822 -2.96 -39.43 3.24
CA ALA A 822 -1.55 -39.21 3.57
C ALA A 822 -0.99 -37.97 2.87
N GLY A 823 -0.16 -37.19 3.57
CA GLY A 823 0.36 -35.92 3.09
C GLY A 823 1.01 -35.09 4.19
N VAL A 824 1.60 -33.96 3.81
CA VAL A 824 2.12 -32.95 4.75
C VAL A 824 1.14 -31.78 4.74
N ASN A 825 0.38 -31.64 5.82
CA ASN A 825 -0.65 -30.61 5.94
C ASN A 825 -0.11 -29.46 6.80
N THR A 826 -0.21 -28.22 6.30
CA THR A 826 0.20 -27.02 7.03
C THR A 826 -0.98 -26.54 7.86
N VAL A 827 -0.92 -26.80 9.17
CA VAL A 827 -1.93 -26.37 10.12
C VAL A 827 -1.69 -24.91 10.48
N ARG A 828 -2.69 -24.06 10.31
CA ARG A 828 -2.66 -22.64 10.70
C ARG A 828 -3.60 -22.41 11.87
N VAL A 829 -3.03 -21.94 12.99
CA VAL A 829 -3.79 -21.48 14.15
C VAL A 829 -3.83 -19.96 14.09
N THR A 830 -5.03 -19.40 14.00
CA THR A 830 -5.27 -17.96 14.09
C THR A 830 -5.98 -17.68 15.42
N VAL A 831 -5.52 -16.67 16.15
CA VAL A 831 -6.17 -16.16 17.35
C VAL A 831 -6.48 -14.69 17.12
N THR A 832 -7.73 -14.32 17.33
CA THR A 832 -8.25 -12.97 17.16
C THR A 832 -8.70 -12.46 18.52
N ASP A 833 -8.22 -11.29 18.90
CA ASP A 833 -8.61 -10.61 20.14
C ASP A 833 -10.02 -9.98 20.06
N ASN A 834 -10.45 -9.30 21.13
CA ASN A 834 -11.80 -8.75 21.24
C ASN A 834 -11.98 -7.44 20.44
N PHE A 835 -10.90 -6.81 20.00
CA PHE A 835 -10.90 -5.59 19.16
C PHE A 835 -10.67 -5.90 17.68
N GLY A 836 -10.32 -7.14 17.35
CA GLY A 836 -10.34 -7.72 16.01
C GLY A 836 -8.98 -7.86 15.33
N ALA A 837 -7.85 -7.59 15.99
CA ALA A 837 -6.56 -7.98 15.41
C ALA A 837 -6.36 -9.49 15.55
N ALA A 838 -5.61 -10.06 14.61
CA ALA A 838 -5.49 -11.50 14.46
C ALA A 838 -4.04 -11.89 14.21
N GLY A 839 -3.45 -12.60 15.17
CA GLY A 839 -2.16 -13.25 14.97
C GLY A 839 -2.35 -14.69 14.52
N SER A 840 -1.36 -15.24 13.83
CA SER A 840 -1.40 -16.66 13.46
C SER A 840 -0.04 -17.34 13.48
N GLY A 841 -0.01 -18.55 14.03
CA GLY A 841 1.11 -19.46 13.98
C GLY A 841 0.83 -20.60 13.00
N THR A 842 1.88 -21.20 12.46
CA THR A 842 1.77 -22.40 11.61
C THR A 842 2.63 -23.53 12.15
N THR A 843 2.18 -24.75 11.92
CA THR A 843 2.94 -25.99 12.13
C THR A 843 2.59 -26.99 11.03
N THR A 844 3.30 -28.11 10.94
CA THR A 844 3.02 -29.16 9.97
C THR A 844 2.60 -30.46 10.66
N VAL A 845 1.54 -31.08 10.16
CA VAL A 845 1.21 -32.46 10.52
C VAL A 845 1.40 -33.35 9.30
N THR A 846 2.30 -34.32 9.44
CA THR A 846 2.55 -35.34 8.42
C THR A 846 1.64 -36.53 8.69
N ALA A 847 0.65 -36.76 7.83
CA ALA A 847 -0.19 -37.94 7.83
C ALA A 847 0.46 -39.04 6.98
N THR A 848 0.69 -40.24 7.54
CA THR A 848 1.33 -41.37 6.85
C THR A 848 0.37 -42.54 6.67
N SER A 849 0.34 -43.14 5.47
CA SER A 849 -0.39 -44.38 5.22
C SER A 849 0.29 -45.57 5.90
N GLN A 850 -0.52 -46.49 6.44
CA GLN A 850 -0.03 -47.67 7.15
C GLN A 850 0.33 -48.80 6.17
N VAL A 851 1.55 -49.32 6.28
CA VAL A 851 2.01 -50.50 5.53
C VAL A 851 2.08 -51.71 6.45
N VAL A 852 1.57 -52.86 5.98
CA VAL A 852 1.49 -54.12 6.74
C VAL A 852 2.10 -55.28 5.94
N THR A 853 2.46 -56.38 6.61
CA THR A 853 3.07 -57.56 5.97
C THR A 853 2.17 -58.78 6.15
N LEU A 854 2.01 -59.56 5.08
CA LEU A 854 1.26 -60.82 5.03
C LEU A 854 2.17 -61.90 4.41
N VAL A 855 2.46 -63.00 5.10
CA VAL A 855 3.48 -63.98 4.67
C VAL A 855 3.05 -65.43 4.88
N GLY A 856 3.32 -66.34 3.94
CA GLY A 856 2.83 -67.72 4.07
C GLY A 856 3.04 -68.64 2.87
N ALA A 857 2.40 -69.82 2.95
CA ALA A 857 2.42 -70.91 1.98
C ALA A 857 1.24 -71.87 2.27
N GLY A 858 1.06 -72.91 1.46
CA GLY A 858 0.23 -74.10 1.76
C GLY A 858 1.00 -75.40 1.51
N ASN A 859 0.31 -76.55 1.59
CA ASN A 859 0.93 -77.88 1.56
C ASN A 859 2.05 -78.02 2.59
N ILE A 860 1.71 -77.93 3.89
CA ILE A 860 2.67 -77.57 4.94
C ILE A 860 3.29 -78.80 5.62
N ALA A 861 2.68 -79.32 6.69
CA ALA A 861 3.40 -80.13 7.68
C ALA A 861 3.20 -81.64 7.52
N ARG A 862 4.30 -82.40 7.68
CA ARG A 862 4.33 -83.86 7.57
C ARG A 862 5.21 -84.47 8.65
N CYS A 863 4.63 -85.32 9.49
CA CYS A 863 5.33 -86.04 10.55
C CYS A 863 6.47 -87.00 10.06
N ASP A 864 6.65 -87.20 8.74
CA ASP A 864 7.69 -88.06 8.16
C ASP A 864 8.93 -87.29 7.64
N ARG A 865 8.99 -85.96 7.79
CA ARG A 865 10.08 -85.08 7.31
C ARG A 865 10.23 -83.81 8.17
N ILE A 866 11.09 -82.89 7.74
CA ILE A 866 11.42 -81.64 8.46
C ILE A 866 11.43 -80.39 7.54
N ASN A 867 10.86 -80.48 6.34
CA ASN A 867 10.94 -79.40 5.34
C ASN A 867 10.08 -78.18 5.74
N ASP A 868 9.00 -78.44 6.47
CA ASP A 868 8.10 -77.50 7.10
C ASP A 868 8.73 -76.71 8.25
N GLU A 869 9.70 -77.29 8.96
CA GLU A 869 10.49 -76.55 9.95
C GLU A 869 11.38 -75.50 9.28
N ALA A 870 11.91 -75.80 8.09
CA ALA A 870 12.77 -74.88 7.35
C ALA A 870 11.99 -73.67 6.77
N THR A 871 10.72 -73.87 6.39
CA THR A 871 9.83 -72.75 6.00
C THR A 871 9.30 -71.98 7.21
N ALA A 872 9.01 -72.65 8.34
CA ALA A 872 8.67 -71.98 9.59
C ALA A 872 9.81 -71.07 10.09
N THR A 873 11.07 -71.49 9.91
CA THR A 873 12.26 -70.68 10.25
C THR A 873 12.34 -69.36 9.46
N LEU A 874 11.78 -69.29 8.25
CA LEU A 874 11.67 -68.03 7.51
C LEU A 874 10.66 -67.09 8.20
N LEU A 875 9.53 -67.64 8.65
CA LEU A 875 8.49 -66.88 9.35
C LEU A 875 8.96 -66.31 10.69
N ASP A 876 9.81 -67.03 11.44
CA ASP A 876 10.42 -66.54 12.69
C ASP A 876 11.10 -65.16 12.53
N ASN A 877 11.64 -64.89 11.34
CA ASN A 877 12.38 -63.67 11.02
C ASN A 877 11.57 -62.63 10.22
N ILE A 878 10.31 -62.93 9.87
CA ILE A 878 9.42 -62.03 9.13
C ILE A 878 8.25 -61.63 10.03
N ALA A 879 8.32 -60.42 10.58
CA ALA A 879 7.20 -59.80 11.30
C ALA A 879 6.02 -59.52 10.35
N GLY A 880 4.79 -59.60 10.87
CA GLY A 880 3.56 -59.46 10.09
C GLY A 880 2.58 -60.60 10.34
N THR A 881 1.47 -60.56 9.62
CA THR A 881 0.44 -61.60 9.61
C THR A 881 0.91 -62.82 8.82
N VAL A 882 0.60 -64.02 9.28
CA VAL A 882 0.90 -65.28 8.59
C VAL A 882 -0.37 -65.81 7.90
N PHE A 883 -0.24 -66.51 6.78
CA PHE A 883 -1.34 -67.27 6.17
C PHE A 883 -0.95 -68.73 5.89
N ALA A 884 -1.92 -69.63 5.93
CA ALA A 884 -1.72 -71.06 5.66
C ALA A 884 -2.78 -71.56 4.65
N LEU A 885 -2.39 -71.79 3.40
CA LEU A 885 -3.30 -71.99 2.24
C LEU A 885 -3.86 -73.42 2.10
N GLY A 886 -4.29 -74.05 3.19
CA GLY A 886 -4.85 -75.41 3.19
C GLY A 886 -3.81 -76.52 3.06
N ASP A 887 -4.27 -77.76 3.28
CA ASP A 887 -3.43 -78.96 3.41
C ASP A 887 -2.29 -78.70 4.41
N ALA A 888 -2.67 -78.20 5.59
CA ALA A 888 -1.73 -77.76 6.61
C ALA A 888 -1.13 -78.96 7.37
N ALA A 889 -1.88 -80.06 7.51
CA ALA A 889 -1.43 -81.26 8.20
C ALA A 889 -1.73 -82.54 7.40
N PHE A 890 -0.68 -83.31 7.13
CA PHE A 890 -0.73 -84.58 6.37
C PHE A 890 -0.55 -85.81 7.28
N PRO A 891 -1.00 -87.01 6.85
CA PRO A 891 -1.68 -87.32 5.57
C PRO A 891 -3.16 -86.92 5.54
N ASN A 892 -3.69 -86.36 6.64
CA ASN A 892 -5.04 -85.81 6.75
C ASN A 892 -5.12 -84.85 7.94
N GLY A 893 -6.05 -83.90 7.91
CA GLY A 893 -6.21 -82.88 8.94
C GLY A 893 -6.95 -83.36 10.20
N THR A 894 -6.56 -84.50 10.75
CA THR A 894 -6.97 -84.88 12.12
C THR A 894 -6.33 -83.96 13.15
N LEU A 895 -6.99 -83.75 14.30
CA LEU A 895 -6.42 -82.96 15.40
C LEU A 895 -5.05 -83.51 15.85
N ALA A 896 -4.85 -84.82 15.79
CA ALA A 896 -3.57 -85.45 16.10
C ALA A 896 -2.46 -85.07 15.11
N ASN A 897 -2.73 -84.98 13.81
CA ASN A 897 -1.73 -84.53 12.83
C ASN A 897 -1.46 -83.03 12.93
N TYR A 898 -2.48 -82.22 13.26
CA TYR A 898 -2.24 -80.83 13.63
C TYR A 898 -1.31 -80.72 14.84
N GLN A 899 -1.58 -81.44 15.93
CA GLN A 899 -0.78 -81.41 17.17
C GLN A 899 0.63 -82.00 17.01
N ASN A 900 0.81 -83.05 16.20
CA ASN A 900 2.08 -83.78 16.12
C ASN A 900 2.94 -83.38 14.91
N CYS A 901 2.36 -82.87 13.83
CA CYS A 901 3.09 -82.49 12.62
C CYS A 901 3.15 -80.96 12.46
N TYR A 902 2.01 -80.26 12.51
CA TYR A 902 1.95 -78.82 12.25
C TYR A 902 2.34 -77.96 13.48
N ASP A 903 1.91 -78.35 14.68
CA ASP A 903 2.13 -77.57 15.90
C ASP A 903 3.61 -77.33 16.23
N PRO A 904 4.52 -78.34 16.08
CA PRO A 904 5.94 -78.16 16.35
C PRO A 904 6.64 -77.18 15.40
N SER A 905 6.23 -77.15 14.11
CA SER A 905 6.82 -76.29 13.09
C SER A 905 6.04 -74.98 12.98
N TRP A 906 5.06 -74.89 12.09
CA TRP A 906 4.28 -73.68 11.81
C TRP A 906 3.35 -73.24 12.94
N GLY A 907 2.93 -74.15 13.83
CA GLY A 907 2.05 -73.83 14.95
C GLY A 907 2.63 -72.85 15.96
N ARG A 908 3.95 -72.65 16.02
CA ARG A 908 4.54 -71.54 16.82
C ARG A 908 4.11 -70.16 16.33
N HIS A 909 3.68 -70.03 15.07
CA HIS A 909 3.09 -68.81 14.52
C HIS A 909 1.57 -68.72 14.65
N LYS A 910 0.93 -69.72 15.28
CA LYS A 910 -0.52 -69.78 15.45
C LYS A 910 -1.14 -68.51 16.03
N ALA A 911 -0.45 -67.72 16.85
CA ALA A 911 -1.01 -66.46 17.36
C ALA A 911 -1.28 -65.39 16.28
N ARG A 912 -0.79 -65.57 15.05
CA ARG A 912 -0.85 -64.58 13.96
C ARG A 912 -1.17 -65.18 12.58
N THR A 913 -1.70 -66.41 12.52
CA THR A 913 -1.93 -67.16 11.27
C THR A 913 -3.39 -67.15 10.86
N TYR A 914 -3.72 -66.74 9.65
CA TYR A 914 -5.05 -66.94 9.08
C TYR A 914 -5.08 -68.23 8.25
N PRO A 915 -5.77 -69.28 8.73
CA PRO A 915 -5.79 -70.57 8.07
C PRO A 915 -6.88 -70.64 7.00
N VAL A 916 -6.59 -71.40 5.94
CA VAL A 916 -7.48 -71.82 4.87
C VAL A 916 -7.70 -73.33 4.98
N THR A 917 -8.85 -73.83 4.53
CA THR A 917 -9.13 -75.28 4.43
C THR A 917 -8.71 -75.84 3.06
N GLY A 918 -7.99 -76.96 3.05
CA GLY A 918 -7.66 -77.74 1.86
C GLY A 918 -8.50 -79.01 1.74
N ASN A 919 -8.06 -79.95 0.89
CA ASN A 919 -8.73 -81.25 0.74
C ASN A 919 -8.38 -82.22 1.87
N HIS A 920 -7.12 -82.26 2.31
CA HIS A 920 -6.67 -83.19 3.34
C HIS A 920 -7.31 -82.89 4.71
N GLU A 921 -7.76 -81.66 4.98
CA GLU A 921 -8.59 -81.35 6.14
C GLU A 921 -9.91 -82.16 6.18
N TYR A 922 -10.46 -82.54 5.03
CA TYR A 922 -11.72 -83.28 4.92
C TYR A 922 -11.57 -84.81 4.84
N ASP A 923 -10.38 -85.34 4.51
CA ASP A 923 -10.11 -86.78 4.43
C ASP A 923 -10.44 -87.56 5.71
N SER A 924 -10.40 -86.87 6.86
CA SER A 924 -10.73 -87.45 8.17
C SER A 924 -12.15 -87.13 8.67
N SER A 925 -12.86 -86.20 8.03
CA SER A 925 -14.14 -85.68 8.51
C SER A 925 -14.83 -84.81 7.44
N ALA A 926 -16.09 -85.11 7.13
CA ALA A 926 -16.92 -84.29 6.23
C ALA A 926 -17.17 -82.84 6.71
N THR A 927 -16.81 -82.51 7.95
CA THR A 927 -16.90 -81.14 8.52
C THR A 927 -15.53 -80.60 8.93
N ALA A 928 -14.43 -81.14 8.39
CA ALA A 928 -13.06 -80.77 8.71
C ALA A 928 -12.78 -80.70 10.24
N PHE A 929 -13.32 -81.65 11.01
CA PHE A 929 -13.37 -81.56 12.48
C PHE A 929 -12.01 -81.31 13.15
N GLY A 930 -10.90 -81.86 12.64
CA GLY A 930 -9.58 -81.64 13.21
C GLY A 930 -9.04 -80.21 13.00
N TYR A 931 -9.28 -79.62 11.83
CA TYR A 931 -9.04 -78.20 11.56
C TYR A 931 -9.86 -77.32 12.51
N VAL A 932 -11.18 -77.55 12.59
CA VAL A 932 -12.08 -76.76 13.44
C VAL A 932 -11.71 -76.91 14.92
N SER A 933 -11.28 -78.09 15.36
CA SER A 933 -10.84 -78.33 16.74
C SER A 933 -9.49 -77.70 17.06
N TYR A 934 -8.57 -77.60 16.09
CA TYR A 934 -7.26 -76.99 16.30
C TYR A 934 -7.35 -75.46 16.27
N TRP A 935 -8.06 -74.88 15.29
CA TRP A 935 -8.18 -73.42 15.17
C TRP A 935 -9.25 -72.88 16.13
N GLY A 936 -10.48 -73.39 16.09
CA GLY A 936 -11.50 -73.14 17.12
C GLY A 936 -12.17 -71.76 17.12
N THR A 937 -13.27 -71.64 17.88
CA THR A 937 -14.05 -70.39 18.00
C THR A 937 -13.43 -69.35 18.91
N SER A 938 -12.58 -69.76 19.87
CA SER A 938 -11.81 -68.83 20.72
C SER A 938 -10.72 -68.05 19.95
N TYR A 939 -10.46 -68.44 18.70
CA TYR A 939 -9.51 -67.79 17.80
C TYR A 939 -10.10 -66.54 17.12
N SER A 940 -11.41 -66.50 16.88
CA SER A 940 -12.07 -65.34 16.27
C SER A 940 -11.98 -64.10 17.14
N GLY A 941 -11.92 -64.27 18.46
CA GLY A 941 -11.72 -63.17 19.42
C GLY A 941 -10.32 -62.54 19.42
N VAL A 942 -9.35 -63.10 18.69
CA VAL A 942 -7.97 -62.57 18.61
C VAL A 942 -7.69 -61.90 17.26
N LEU A 943 -8.35 -62.36 16.18
CA LEU A 943 -8.04 -61.99 14.80
C LEU A 943 -9.26 -61.61 13.92
N GLY A 944 -10.48 -61.56 14.47
CA GLY A 944 -11.66 -61.00 13.79
C GLY A 944 -12.42 -61.96 12.85
N GLY A 945 -11.77 -62.96 12.26
CA GLY A 945 -12.42 -63.99 11.43
C GLY A 945 -12.78 -65.27 12.21
N ASP A 946 -13.92 -65.90 11.90
CA ASP A 946 -14.34 -67.18 12.50
C ASP A 946 -14.03 -68.38 11.58
N PRO A 947 -12.91 -69.09 11.78
CA PRO A 947 -12.52 -70.20 10.92
C PRO A 947 -13.46 -71.42 11.04
N SER A 948 -14.36 -71.48 12.02
CA SER A 948 -15.28 -72.61 12.19
C SER A 948 -16.32 -72.72 11.06
N GLN A 949 -16.54 -71.64 10.31
CA GLN A 949 -17.44 -71.59 9.14
C GLN A 949 -16.76 -72.09 7.85
N GLY A 950 -15.43 -72.20 7.83
CA GLY A 950 -14.64 -72.59 6.66
C GLY A 950 -14.37 -71.47 5.66
N TYR A 951 -15.05 -70.33 5.78
CA TYR A 951 -14.86 -69.09 5.03
C TYR A 951 -15.16 -67.89 5.94
N TYR A 952 -14.44 -66.79 5.77
CA TYR A 952 -14.51 -65.57 6.60
C TYR A 952 -13.70 -64.44 5.96
N SER A 953 -13.84 -63.20 6.45
CA SER A 953 -13.06 -62.03 6.02
C SER A 953 -12.46 -61.27 7.20
N TYR A 954 -11.47 -60.43 6.94
CA TYR A 954 -10.86 -59.52 7.92
C TYR A 954 -10.12 -58.37 7.23
N ASP A 955 -10.03 -57.22 7.91
CA ASP A 955 -9.22 -56.09 7.44
C ASP A 955 -7.78 -56.20 7.95
N LEU A 956 -6.81 -55.94 7.07
CA LEU A 956 -5.39 -55.88 7.36
C LEU A 956 -4.82 -54.55 6.85
N GLY A 957 -4.85 -53.53 7.71
CA GLY A 957 -4.45 -52.16 7.35
C GLY A 957 -5.44 -51.54 6.34
N ALA A 958 -4.92 -51.17 5.17
CA ALA A 958 -5.71 -50.65 4.06
C ALA A 958 -6.37 -51.74 3.19
N TRP A 959 -6.09 -53.02 3.46
CA TRP A 959 -6.57 -54.15 2.65
C TRP A 959 -7.72 -54.90 3.31
N HIS A 960 -8.63 -55.39 2.48
CA HIS A 960 -9.66 -56.35 2.87
C HIS A 960 -9.24 -57.75 2.42
N ILE A 961 -9.17 -58.70 3.35
CA ILE A 961 -8.68 -60.06 3.10
C ILE A 961 -9.83 -61.05 3.26
N ILE A 962 -10.03 -61.87 2.24
CA ILE A 962 -11.13 -62.83 2.14
C ILE A 962 -10.57 -64.25 2.15
N VAL A 963 -11.14 -65.14 2.96
CA VAL A 963 -10.80 -66.56 3.04
C VAL A 963 -12.00 -67.38 2.59
N LEU A 964 -11.78 -68.25 1.60
CA LEU A 964 -12.80 -69.09 0.98
C LEU A 964 -12.44 -70.57 1.06
N ASN A 965 -13.47 -71.41 1.12
CA ASN A 965 -13.33 -72.85 1.00
C ASN A 965 -13.48 -73.28 -0.46
N SER A 966 -12.50 -73.99 -1.02
CA SER A 966 -12.56 -74.49 -2.40
C SER A 966 -13.00 -75.94 -2.53
N ASN A 967 -13.28 -76.63 -1.41
CA ASN A 967 -13.61 -78.05 -1.40
C ASN A 967 -15.11 -78.28 -1.68
N ASN A 968 -15.47 -78.12 -2.96
CA ASN A 968 -16.84 -78.19 -3.49
C ASN A 968 -17.58 -79.52 -3.20
N ALA A 969 -16.89 -80.58 -2.77
CA ALA A 969 -17.53 -81.83 -2.34
C ALA A 969 -18.24 -81.71 -0.98
N PHE A 970 -17.82 -80.76 -0.13
CA PHE A 970 -18.33 -80.56 1.24
C PHE A 970 -18.91 -79.16 1.46
N VAL A 971 -18.31 -78.13 0.84
CA VAL A 971 -18.80 -76.74 0.90
C VAL A 971 -18.97 -76.23 -0.53
N SER A 972 -20.23 -76.05 -0.95
CA SER A 972 -20.57 -75.72 -2.34
C SER A 972 -19.98 -74.38 -2.77
N THR A 973 -19.28 -74.38 -3.91
CA THR A 973 -18.69 -73.19 -4.54
C THR A 973 -19.53 -72.67 -5.71
N ALA A 974 -20.74 -73.20 -5.91
CA ALA A 974 -21.63 -72.83 -7.02
C ALA A 974 -22.30 -71.46 -6.82
N VAL A 975 -22.73 -70.84 -7.92
CA VAL A 975 -23.55 -69.62 -7.92
C VAL A 975 -24.83 -69.84 -7.09
N GLY A 976 -25.14 -68.91 -6.18
CA GLY A 976 -26.24 -69.03 -5.22
C GLY A 976 -26.00 -69.99 -4.06
N SER A 977 -24.74 -70.42 -3.82
CA SER A 977 -24.40 -71.15 -2.61
C SER A 977 -24.29 -70.20 -1.40
N PRO A 978 -24.47 -70.67 -0.15
CA PRO A 978 -24.34 -69.81 1.03
C PRO A 978 -23.01 -69.07 1.11
N GLN A 979 -21.91 -69.69 0.68
CA GLN A 979 -20.58 -69.07 0.67
C GLN A 979 -20.43 -68.02 -0.44
N GLU A 980 -20.96 -68.26 -1.65
CA GLU A 980 -20.91 -67.29 -2.75
C GLU A 980 -21.83 -66.07 -2.48
N THR A 981 -23.02 -66.31 -1.93
CA THR A 981 -23.92 -65.22 -1.54
C THR A 981 -23.37 -64.42 -0.35
N TRP A 982 -22.65 -65.07 0.58
CA TRP A 982 -21.88 -64.37 1.62
C TRP A 982 -20.77 -63.51 1.01
N LEU A 983 -19.96 -64.06 0.09
CA LEU A 983 -18.88 -63.35 -0.60
C LEU A 983 -19.37 -62.07 -1.29
N GLN A 984 -20.50 -62.14 -2.01
CA GLN A 984 -21.11 -60.96 -2.63
C GLN A 984 -21.53 -59.90 -1.60
N SER A 985 -22.05 -60.32 -0.44
CA SER A 985 -22.42 -59.39 0.64
C SER A 985 -21.22 -58.78 1.36
N ASP A 986 -20.12 -59.52 1.47
CA ASP A 986 -18.86 -59.11 2.10
C ASP A 986 -18.13 -58.08 1.21
N LEU A 987 -18.00 -58.37 -0.08
CA LEU A 987 -17.48 -57.46 -1.11
C LEU A 987 -18.31 -56.18 -1.23
N ALA A 988 -19.64 -56.25 -1.05
CA ALA A 988 -20.50 -55.08 -1.06
C ALA A 988 -20.45 -54.25 0.24
N ALA A 989 -19.92 -54.81 1.34
CA ALA A 989 -19.82 -54.16 2.64
C ALA A 989 -18.45 -53.53 2.91
N THR A 990 -17.39 -54.00 2.24
CA THR A 990 -16.05 -53.44 2.42
C THR A 990 -15.93 -52.03 1.82
N THR A 991 -15.17 -51.18 2.51
CA THR A 991 -14.83 -49.82 2.07
C THR A 991 -13.36 -49.69 1.65
N LYS A 992 -12.62 -50.81 1.63
CA LYS A 992 -11.22 -50.86 1.23
C LYS A 992 -11.12 -50.88 -0.30
N GLN A 993 -10.19 -50.10 -0.85
CA GLN A 993 -9.86 -50.17 -2.27
C GLN A 993 -9.24 -51.52 -2.64
N CYS A 994 -8.31 -52.02 -1.80
CA CYS A 994 -7.53 -53.20 -2.12
C CYS A 994 -8.15 -54.47 -1.53
N VAL A 995 -8.43 -55.47 -2.38
CA VAL A 995 -8.99 -56.77 -1.97
C VAL A 995 -8.03 -57.92 -2.34
N LEU A 996 -7.80 -58.83 -1.40
CA LEU A 996 -7.05 -60.08 -1.61
C LEU A 996 -7.89 -61.27 -1.16
N ALA A 997 -7.93 -62.34 -1.95
CA ALA A 997 -8.63 -63.57 -1.60
C ALA A 997 -7.66 -64.77 -1.45
N MET A 998 -8.00 -65.70 -0.57
CA MET A 998 -7.20 -66.90 -0.26
C MET A 998 -8.09 -68.15 -0.23
N TRP A 999 -7.72 -69.19 -0.96
CA TRP A 999 -8.29 -70.54 -0.84
C TRP A 999 -7.26 -71.60 -1.26
N HIS A 1000 -7.59 -72.90 -1.22
CA HIS A 1000 -6.58 -73.94 -1.49
C HIS A 1000 -6.40 -74.27 -2.98
N SER A 1001 -7.48 -74.62 -3.69
CA SER A 1001 -7.45 -75.16 -5.06
C SER A 1001 -7.43 -74.06 -6.14
N PRO A 1002 -6.34 -73.90 -6.92
CA PRO A 1002 -6.21 -72.85 -7.93
C PRO A 1002 -7.16 -73.04 -9.10
N ARG A 1003 -7.43 -71.95 -9.82
CA ARG A 1003 -8.18 -71.97 -11.08
C ARG A 1003 -7.28 -72.23 -12.27
N PHE A 1004 -6.16 -71.53 -12.36
CA PHE A 1004 -5.16 -71.71 -13.40
C PHE A 1004 -3.87 -72.24 -12.78
N TYR A 1005 -3.25 -73.23 -13.41
CA TYR A 1005 -2.01 -73.85 -12.96
C TYR A 1005 -1.32 -74.56 -14.12
N SER A 1006 0.01 -74.59 -14.13
CA SER A 1006 0.80 -75.43 -15.03
C SER A 1006 0.89 -76.87 -14.50
N THR A 1007 1.23 -77.85 -15.35
CA THR A 1007 1.18 -79.26 -14.96
C THR A 1007 2.16 -80.16 -15.71
N THR A 1008 2.44 -81.34 -15.15
CA THR A 1008 3.14 -82.45 -15.82
C THR A 1008 2.21 -83.34 -16.67
N SER A 1009 0.89 -83.09 -16.63
CA SER A 1009 -0.10 -83.74 -17.48
C SER A 1009 0.03 -83.30 -18.94
N SER A 1010 -0.33 -84.18 -19.88
CA SER A 1010 -0.40 -83.85 -21.32
C SER A 1010 -1.66 -83.05 -21.71
N SER A 1011 -2.56 -82.79 -20.77
CA SER A 1011 -3.76 -81.97 -20.96
C SER A 1011 -4.08 -81.16 -19.70
N PHE A 1012 -4.54 -79.92 -19.89
CA PHE A 1012 -4.94 -78.98 -18.84
C PHE A 1012 -6.38 -78.51 -19.07
N PHE A 1013 -7.12 -78.30 -17.97
CA PHE A 1013 -8.43 -77.66 -17.93
C PHE A 1013 -8.51 -76.78 -16.68
N PRO A 1014 -8.89 -75.48 -16.78
CA PRO A 1014 -9.05 -74.62 -15.61
C PRO A 1014 -10.08 -75.16 -14.62
N THR A 1015 -9.80 -75.08 -13.32
CA THR A 1015 -10.69 -75.62 -12.27
C THR A 1015 -12.05 -74.93 -12.31
N GLY A 1016 -13.08 -75.67 -12.75
CA GLY A 1016 -14.41 -75.12 -12.98
C GLY A 1016 -15.18 -74.76 -11.71
N SER A 1017 -14.94 -75.46 -10.59
CA SER A 1017 -15.66 -75.27 -9.33
C SER A 1017 -15.47 -73.88 -8.73
N VAL A 1018 -14.24 -73.33 -8.78
CA VAL A 1018 -13.91 -72.01 -8.21
C VAL A 1018 -14.18 -70.83 -9.17
N ARG A 1019 -14.75 -71.08 -10.37
CA ARG A 1019 -15.08 -70.01 -11.33
C ARG A 1019 -16.07 -68.97 -10.76
N PRO A 1020 -17.09 -69.30 -9.95
CA PRO A 1020 -18.01 -68.31 -9.39
C PRO A 1020 -17.27 -67.25 -8.55
N PHE A 1021 -16.41 -67.67 -7.60
CA PHE A 1021 -15.61 -66.74 -6.79
C PHE A 1021 -14.76 -65.80 -7.64
N TRP A 1022 -14.13 -66.32 -8.71
CA TRP A 1022 -13.39 -65.49 -9.66
C TRP A 1022 -14.26 -64.41 -10.33
N VAL A 1023 -15.52 -64.72 -10.66
CA VAL A 1023 -16.45 -63.75 -11.27
C VAL A 1023 -16.81 -62.64 -10.29
N ASP A 1024 -17.15 -62.97 -9.05
CA ASP A 1024 -17.51 -61.98 -8.03
C ASP A 1024 -16.30 -61.10 -7.64
N LEU A 1025 -15.14 -61.72 -7.41
CA LEU A 1025 -13.90 -61.01 -7.08
C LEU A 1025 -13.44 -60.09 -8.21
N TYR A 1026 -13.56 -60.51 -9.47
CA TYR A 1026 -13.21 -59.69 -10.63
C TYR A 1026 -14.17 -58.50 -10.77
N ALA A 1027 -15.48 -58.73 -10.57
CA ALA A 1027 -16.48 -57.66 -10.60
C ALA A 1027 -16.30 -56.63 -9.47
N ALA A 1028 -15.71 -57.04 -8.35
CA ALA A 1028 -15.36 -56.18 -7.21
C ALA A 1028 -13.94 -55.58 -7.28
N GLY A 1029 -13.19 -55.80 -8.37
CA GLY A 1029 -11.85 -55.22 -8.56
C GLY A 1029 -10.73 -55.86 -7.73
N ALA A 1030 -10.85 -57.13 -7.33
CA ALA A 1030 -9.83 -57.78 -6.49
C ALA A 1030 -8.45 -57.89 -7.17
N GLU A 1031 -7.39 -57.75 -6.36
CA GLU A 1031 -6.00 -57.67 -6.82
C GLU A 1031 -5.35 -59.04 -6.98
N LEU A 1032 -5.52 -59.85 -5.93
CA LEU A 1032 -4.69 -61.01 -5.66
C LEU A 1032 -5.55 -62.20 -5.23
N ILE A 1033 -5.24 -63.35 -5.82
CA ILE A 1033 -5.74 -64.65 -5.38
C ILE A 1033 -4.53 -65.50 -4.97
N LEU A 1034 -4.55 -66.02 -3.74
CA LEU A 1034 -3.51 -66.90 -3.23
C LEU A 1034 -4.02 -68.34 -3.10
N ASN A 1035 -3.31 -69.29 -3.73
CA ASN A 1035 -3.64 -70.71 -3.74
C ASN A 1035 -2.42 -71.61 -3.46
N ALA A 1036 -2.63 -72.91 -3.22
CA ALA A 1036 -1.53 -73.81 -2.86
C ALA A 1036 -1.75 -75.31 -3.09
N HIS A 1037 -2.76 -75.75 -3.85
CA HIS A 1037 -2.94 -77.19 -4.09
C HIS A 1037 -1.77 -77.83 -4.87
N MET A 1038 -1.29 -77.18 -5.93
CA MET A 1038 -0.08 -77.61 -6.65
C MET A 1038 1.15 -77.41 -5.77
N GLN A 1039 2.12 -78.32 -5.84
CA GLN A 1039 3.29 -78.34 -4.94
C GLN A 1039 4.48 -77.56 -5.52
N ASP A 1040 4.20 -76.37 -6.05
CA ASP A 1040 5.19 -75.44 -6.59
C ASP A 1040 4.80 -73.98 -6.30
N TYR A 1041 5.69 -73.06 -6.69
CA TYR A 1041 5.37 -71.63 -6.74
C TYR A 1041 5.12 -71.22 -8.19
N GLU A 1042 3.96 -70.63 -8.46
CA GLU A 1042 3.59 -70.14 -9.80
C GLU A 1042 2.89 -68.80 -9.69
N ARG A 1043 3.20 -67.85 -10.59
CA ARG A 1043 2.53 -66.54 -10.65
C ARG A 1043 2.05 -66.24 -12.05
N PHE A 1044 0.79 -65.83 -12.15
CA PHE A 1044 0.14 -65.45 -13.41
C PHE A 1044 0.14 -63.94 -13.61
N ALA A 1045 0.00 -63.51 -14.87
CA ALA A 1045 -0.35 -62.14 -15.22
C ALA A 1045 -1.79 -61.81 -14.79
N PRO A 1046 -2.13 -60.52 -14.60
CA PRO A 1046 -3.51 -60.08 -14.37
C PRO A 1046 -4.45 -60.62 -15.44
N GLN A 1047 -5.49 -61.36 -15.04
CA GLN A 1047 -6.37 -62.06 -15.97
C GLN A 1047 -7.84 -62.10 -15.53
N THR A 1048 -8.73 -62.28 -16.50
CA THR A 1048 -10.17 -62.43 -16.30
C THR A 1048 -10.53 -63.81 -15.77
N PRO A 1049 -11.78 -64.03 -15.28
CA PRO A 1049 -12.26 -65.34 -14.85
C PRO A 1049 -12.19 -66.44 -15.93
N ASP A 1050 -12.00 -66.11 -17.21
CA ASP A 1050 -11.87 -67.08 -18.31
C ASP A 1050 -10.42 -67.21 -18.83
N GLY A 1051 -9.44 -66.59 -18.16
CA GLY A 1051 -8.01 -66.74 -18.47
C GLY A 1051 -7.54 -65.88 -19.65
N ALA A 1052 -8.27 -64.82 -19.99
CA ALA A 1052 -7.79 -63.78 -20.90
C ALA A 1052 -6.99 -62.75 -20.10
N ALA A 1053 -5.84 -62.30 -20.60
CA ALA A 1053 -5.06 -61.24 -19.94
C ALA A 1053 -5.84 -59.92 -19.92
N ASP A 1054 -5.95 -59.30 -18.73
CA ASP A 1054 -6.49 -57.94 -18.54
C ASP A 1054 -5.53 -57.19 -17.60
N PRO A 1055 -4.58 -56.39 -18.14
CA PRO A 1055 -3.63 -55.63 -17.33
C PRO A 1055 -4.24 -54.46 -16.52
N THR A 1056 -5.54 -54.19 -16.65
CA THR A 1056 -6.21 -53.02 -16.07
C THR A 1056 -7.21 -53.37 -14.96
N ASN A 1057 -7.85 -54.54 -15.04
CA ASN A 1057 -8.83 -55.01 -14.04
C ASN A 1057 -8.66 -56.50 -13.68
N GLY A 1058 -7.63 -57.16 -14.22
CA GLY A 1058 -7.43 -58.60 -14.07
C GLY A 1058 -6.87 -58.97 -12.69
N ILE A 1059 -7.33 -60.10 -12.16
CA ILE A 1059 -6.82 -60.61 -10.88
C ILE A 1059 -5.51 -61.35 -11.13
N ARG A 1060 -4.53 -61.17 -10.25
CA ARG A 1060 -3.27 -61.90 -10.25
C ARG A 1060 -3.34 -63.12 -9.33
N GLU A 1061 -3.32 -64.32 -9.92
CA GLU A 1061 -3.23 -65.58 -9.17
C GLU A 1061 -1.77 -65.90 -8.83
N ILE A 1062 -1.52 -66.28 -7.58
CA ILE A 1062 -0.21 -66.76 -7.10
C ILE A 1062 -0.42 -68.08 -6.33
N ILE A 1063 0.21 -69.14 -6.82
CA ILE A 1063 0.28 -70.45 -6.19
C ILE A 1063 1.53 -70.51 -5.30
N VAL A 1064 1.38 -71.02 -4.08
CA VAL A 1064 2.43 -71.09 -3.05
C VAL A 1064 2.36 -72.42 -2.28
N GLY A 1065 2.30 -73.56 -2.98
CA GLY A 1065 2.27 -74.89 -2.35
C GLY A 1065 3.62 -75.41 -1.89
N THR A 1066 4.49 -74.49 -1.45
CA THR A 1066 5.91 -74.70 -1.15
C THR A 1066 6.20 -74.85 0.34
N GLY A 1067 5.18 -75.19 1.15
CA GLY A 1067 5.23 -75.17 2.61
C GLY A 1067 6.06 -76.29 3.25
N GLY A 1068 6.06 -77.52 2.71
CA GLY A 1068 6.86 -78.63 3.23
C GLY A 1068 6.37 -80.05 2.91
N GLY A 1069 5.09 -80.22 2.55
CA GLY A 1069 4.43 -81.51 2.38
C GLY A 1069 4.95 -82.33 1.20
N GLY A 1070 5.37 -81.66 0.12
CA GLY A 1070 5.94 -82.25 -1.08
C GLY A 1070 6.32 -81.15 -2.07
N LEU A 1071 6.88 -81.54 -3.22
CA LEU A 1071 7.22 -80.64 -4.31
C LEU A 1071 6.94 -81.35 -5.63
N ASP A 1072 6.29 -80.66 -6.56
CA ASP A 1072 6.02 -81.19 -7.89
C ASP A 1072 7.28 -81.19 -8.77
N ALA A 1073 7.31 -82.12 -9.73
CA ALA A 1073 8.33 -82.14 -10.77
C ALA A 1073 8.12 -80.95 -11.73
N PRO A 1074 9.17 -80.44 -12.41
CA PRO A 1074 9.05 -79.33 -13.33
C PRO A 1074 7.93 -79.52 -14.36
N ASN A 1075 7.03 -78.54 -14.45
CA ASN A 1075 5.86 -78.60 -15.32
C ASN A 1075 6.27 -78.75 -16.80
N THR A 1076 5.56 -79.63 -17.52
CA THR A 1076 5.81 -79.91 -18.94
C THR A 1076 4.78 -79.26 -19.87
N LEU A 1077 3.61 -78.91 -19.32
CA LEU A 1077 2.56 -78.13 -19.96
C LEU A 1077 2.39 -76.83 -19.19
N ILE A 1078 2.78 -75.72 -19.81
CA ILE A 1078 2.69 -74.39 -19.22
C ILE A 1078 1.38 -73.73 -19.60
N THR A 1079 0.63 -73.28 -18.59
CA THR A 1079 -0.68 -72.64 -18.78
C THR A 1079 -0.53 -71.19 -19.22
N ALA A 1080 -1.49 -70.71 -20.02
CA ALA A 1080 -1.49 -69.34 -20.53
C ALA A 1080 -1.41 -68.31 -19.39
N ASN A 1081 -0.77 -67.17 -19.66
CA ASN A 1081 -0.51 -66.09 -18.71
C ASN A 1081 0.37 -66.45 -17.50
N SER A 1082 0.92 -67.67 -17.39
CA SER A 1082 1.93 -67.98 -16.38
C SER A 1082 3.21 -67.19 -16.65
N GLU A 1083 3.61 -66.32 -15.72
CA GLU A 1083 4.78 -65.44 -15.84
C GLU A 1083 6.02 -66.03 -15.18
N VAL A 1084 5.85 -66.80 -14.09
CA VAL A 1084 6.93 -67.43 -13.32
C VAL A 1084 6.46 -68.80 -12.82
N GLN A 1085 7.27 -69.83 -13.02
CA GLN A 1085 7.14 -71.13 -12.31
C GLN A 1085 8.45 -71.47 -11.60
N ILE A 1086 8.36 -71.96 -10.36
CA ILE A 1086 9.49 -72.41 -9.54
C ILE A 1086 9.07 -73.74 -8.87
N SER A 1087 9.28 -74.84 -9.58
CA SER A 1087 9.08 -76.20 -9.06
C SER A 1087 10.34 -76.69 -8.33
N GLY A 1088 10.19 -77.62 -7.37
CA GLY A 1088 11.33 -78.19 -6.65
C GLY A 1088 11.97 -77.27 -5.60
N VAL A 1089 11.30 -76.20 -5.17
CA VAL A 1089 11.80 -75.24 -4.17
C VAL A 1089 10.80 -75.05 -3.01
N TYR A 1090 11.27 -75.18 -1.78
CA TYR A 1090 10.54 -74.80 -0.56
C TYR A 1090 10.74 -73.32 -0.25
N GLY A 1091 9.71 -72.65 0.25
CA GLY A 1091 9.75 -71.22 0.55
C GLY A 1091 8.42 -70.65 1.01
N VAL A 1092 8.39 -69.34 1.25
CA VAL A 1092 7.19 -68.58 1.61
C VAL A 1092 7.02 -67.36 0.70
N LEU A 1093 5.79 -67.02 0.38
CA LEU A 1093 5.45 -65.75 -0.27
C LEU A 1093 5.27 -64.69 0.81
N LYS A 1094 6.06 -63.62 0.77
CA LYS A 1094 5.87 -62.39 1.55
C LYS A 1094 5.21 -61.34 0.67
N LEU A 1095 4.08 -60.81 1.14
CA LEU A 1095 3.43 -59.62 0.62
C LEU A 1095 3.66 -58.44 1.58
N THR A 1096 3.96 -57.28 1.01
CA THR A 1096 3.94 -55.99 1.70
C THR A 1096 2.76 -55.22 1.14
N LEU A 1097 1.76 -54.97 1.99
CA LEU A 1097 0.46 -54.41 1.62
C LEU A 1097 0.42 -52.96 2.12
N GLY A 1098 0.34 -52.01 1.20
CA GLY A 1098 0.22 -50.59 1.46
C GLY A 1098 -1.15 -50.05 1.05
N ASP A 1099 -1.39 -48.80 1.37
CA ASP A 1099 -2.56 -48.06 0.89
C ASP A 1099 -2.47 -47.90 -0.64
N GLY A 1100 -3.49 -48.36 -1.37
CA GLY A 1100 -3.52 -48.40 -2.84
C GLY A 1100 -2.42 -49.22 -3.53
N SER A 1101 -1.63 -50.05 -2.80
CA SER A 1101 -0.43 -50.69 -3.38
C SER A 1101 0.00 -51.99 -2.70
N TYR A 1102 0.72 -52.84 -3.43
CA TYR A 1102 1.35 -54.05 -2.90
C TYR A 1102 2.70 -54.34 -3.53
N SER A 1103 3.55 -55.06 -2.80
CA SER A 1103 4.70 -55.76 -3.35
C SER A 1103 4.76 -57.20 -2.88
N TRP A 1104 5.26 -58.09 -3.72
CA TRP A 1104 5.43 -59.51 -3.42
C TRP A 1104 6.90 -59.90 -3.51
N GLN A 1105 7.26 -60.92 -2.73
CA GLN A 1105 8.58 -61.53 -2.71
C GLN A 1105 8.43 -63.01 -2.34
N PHE A 1106 8.80 -63.92 -3.25
CA PHE A 1106 8.98 -65.33 -2.91
C PHE A 1106 10.37 -65.54 -2.30
N ILE A 1107 10.39 -66.04 -1.06
CA ILE A 1107 11.59 -66.22 -0.25
C ILE A 1107 11.84 -67.73 -0.12
N PRO A 1108 12.84 -68.29 -0.84
CA PRO A 1108 13.18 -69.70 -0.73
C PRO A 1108 13.87 -70.02 0.60
N VAL A 1109 13.78 -71.28 1.02
CA VAL A 1109 14.54 -71.82 2.15
C VAL A 1109 16.05 -71.69 1.89
N ALA A 1110 16.81 -71.40 2.94
CA ALA A 1110 18.25 -71.18 2.86
C ALA A 1110 18.98 -72.34 2.15
N GLY A 1111 19.77 -72.00 1.14
CA GLY A 1111 20.51 -72.97 0.31
C GLY A 1111 19.79 -73.45 -0.95
N GLN A 1112 18.51 -73.07 -1.15
CA GLN A 1112 17.79 -73.30 -2.41
C GLN A 1112 17.79 -72.05 -3.29
N THR A 1113 17.56 -72.23 -4.60
CA THR A 1113 17.59 -71.15 -5.60
C THR A 1113 16.27 -71.08 -6.35
N GLY A 1114 15.64 -69.92 -6.32
CA GLY A 1114 14.35 -69.66 -6.95
C GLY A 1114 13.68 -68.52 -6.21
N THR A 1115 13.69 -67.32 -6.81
CA THR A 1115 13.16 -66.10 -6.21
C THR A 1115 12.31 -65.37 -7.24
N ASP A 1116 11.20 -64.80 -6.80
CA ASP A 1116 10.39 -63.87 -7.57
C ASP A 1116 10.07 -62.64 -6.73
N SER A 1117 9.92 -61.49 -7.36
CA SER A 1117 9.54 -60.25 -6.68
C SER A 1117 8.99 -59.21 -7.64
N GLY A 1118 8.04 -58.43 -7.19
CA GLY A 1118 7.46 -57.33 -7.95
C GLY A 1118 6.50 -56.50 -7.13
N SER A 1119 5.79 -55.59 -7.80
CA SER A 1119 4.80 -54.70 -7.17
C SER A 1119 3.64 -54.39 -8.10
N GLY A 1120 2.50 -54.05 -7.51
CA GLY A 1120 1.30 -53.57 -8.18
C GLY A 1120 0.64 -52.44 -7.40
N THR A 1121 -0.28 -51.75 -8.05
CA THR A 1121 -1.22 -50.80 -7.46
C THR A 1121 -2.61 -51.41 -7.47
N CYS A 1122 -3.46 -51.04 -6.53
CA CYS A 1122 -4.85 -51.49 -6.53
C CYS A 1122 -5.66 -50.77 -7.61
N HIS A 1123 -6.72 -51.43 -8.10
CA HIS A 1123 -7.67 -50.92 -9.09
C HIS A 1123 -8.47 -49.68 -8.60
#